data_AF-A0A524J5V6-F1
#
_entry.id   AF-A0A524J5V6-F1
#
_cell.length_a   1.000
_cell.length_b   1.000
_cell.length_c   1.000
_cell.angle_alpha   90.00
_cell.angle_beta   90.00
_cell.angle_gamma   90.00
#
_symmetry.space_group_name_H-M   'P 1'
#
loop_
_entity.id
_entity.type
_entity.pdbx_description
1 polymer ?
#
loop_
_entity_poly.entity_id
_entity_poly.type
_entity_poly.pdbx_seq_one_letter_code
_entity_poly.pdbx_strand_id
1 'polypeptide(L)'
;MAGNYLKSLQLAKQLEERAKEATRNRGRAEKDFEKLQSFLELCQENDADLSEANKVLAQYNAAMDSKEYESALGYIQKATEESKTAFVKRIGEVADSAESLVTVGQIPVSEAKGALELLEESKKFVMKDDLENAMKGAKNAYDAAERALHEHFSGLLSQAQEIIIQSKEMGDDVSLFEDLLAQGKSALEKQDYEQGLTSVREALEGAGDSIRAQINATIARGEELVTAGEELNADMSRVASHIEKSKTALESLRFKDSLSYAKRAESEGENAMSAKFQDIIKEVREGIKTLKGVGEDVEVPQDILDQAHIAMKDKKYIEALNALTSANEKVRDMQFKSVLDVIAKAKDRFVLAKKIGVDMSKPFTLLNTARDNLRQRKFEDAMKYAQQSEKEIDTALEVFTDARDELVELTKEIKFAEDIGSEVLSVKEVLAETKRSFESRDFDRTLELAKRGLTEARKAAYDRALDTIDKTDKTVKLGKQMGADITEAEGLLQRALSSMANEEIPESVRLSNLSIEAASAAITRVLSDRLHNIDEFVKSFSDGEAVADVVETISDARLRLSEQSFERSYELLKEAQQKIETVGKEVCDRLIAVAAEKMNKVRQFGGDPSDLEILITRAKGSIEKKVYEDASATAREVISNADDMITRLLRAKFSGIKDFLEEAKSIGISVNEAKTAVKDARAKFEEKDYDRANSLISETRSSLEDKIRRYDGIKEKIRGAEDLVEEAQRSKADVTDQAKDLGLAKRYFQDSDFDASEKLLDSLTEEAEKKLAMYLAAKFILTSKESIELAQSYEIDMSEGQETLRQAKDLMKKKEYDQALAVAKRCEDIVRQKTADGVSEMIKELQRLLTDAKNVGVDTKDPETLAEKAVILWKTGDYAEALRCIDSAMNDIDQIKNLSSKAAVEIKVARGNLKNAETLDMDVGQARELLDQAVEALTRHQYAIALELAKKSSESSTEVTRNTIWNTLERFKDRVEKAANEGVSVGMAERCVADGIHAFNEDRFQDALKLAMNCEAEMEKAELQKEISTRAVEMARVKLLEAAEDGISAPEIEQLVKEAETLLSEGKYVDALGKSIESGDEIHLI
;
A
#
# COMPACT_ATOMS: atom_id res chain seq x y z
N MET A 1 152.08 67.34 -67.03
CA MET A 1 152.58 65.96 -66.85
C MET A 1 152.25 65.49 -65.44
N ALA A 2 151.98 64.18 -65.27
CA ALA A 2 151.77 63.40 -64.03
C ALA A 2 150.39 63.34 -63.33
N GLY A 3 149.38 64.16 -63.67
CA GLY A 3 148.07 64.13 -62.96
C GLY A 3 146.97 63.21 -63.52
N ASN A 4 146.95 62.92 -64.83
CA ASN A 4 145.80 62.23 -65.48
C ASN A 4 146.02 60.73 -65.79
N TYR A 5 147.28 60.27 -65.87
CA TYR A 5 147.57 58.85 -66.15
C TYR A 5 147.35 57.95 -64.92
N LEU A 6 147.54 58.49 -63.71
CA LEU A 6 147.25 57.79 -62.46
C LEU A 6 145.74 57.61 -62.24
N LYS A 7 144.93 58.60 -62.66
CA LYS A 7 143.46 58.51 -62.66
C LYS A 7 142.93 57.49 -63.67
N SER A 8 143.47 57.42 -64.89
CA SER A 8 143.02 56.45 -65.90
C SER A 8 143.41 55.00 -65.58
N LEU A 9 144.59 54.78 -64.97
CA LEU A 9 145.02 53.43 -64.56
C LEU A 9 144.28 52.96 -63.29
N GLN A 10 143.98 53.86 -62.34
CA GLN A 10 143.07 53.56 -61.23
C GLN A 10 141.65 53.25 -61.72
N LEU A 11 141.13 54.00 -62.70
CA LEU A 11 139.80 53.77 -63.25
C LEU A 11 139.70 52.42 -63.98
N ALA A 12 140.73 52.03 -64.76
CA ALA A 12 140.75 50.75 -65.47
C ALA A 12 140.84 49.55 -64.51
N LYS A 13 141.65 49.66 -63.44
CA LYS A 13 141.77 48.61 -62.40
C LYS A 13 140.50 48.51 -61.54
N GLN A 14 139.86 49.65 -61.23
CA GLN A 14 138.54 49.69 -60.60
C GLN A 14 137.44 49.12 -61.49
N LEU A 15 137.50 49.31 -62.82
CA LEU A 15 136.54 48.73 -63.76
C LEU A 15 136.74 47.22 -63.94
N GLU A 16 137.97 46.72 -63.92
CA GLU A 16 138.27 45.27 -63.98
C GLU A 16 137.89 44.55 -62.68
N GLU A 17 138.17 45.15 -61.51
CA GLU A 17 137.71 44.62 -60.21
C GLU A 17 136.18 44.62 -60.13
N ARG A 18 135.50 45.70 -60.56
CA ARG A 18 134.03 45.75 -60.65
C ARG A 18 133.47 44.71 -61.63
N ALA A 19 134.15 44.41 -62.74
CA ALA A 19 133.70 43.39 -63.68
C ALA A 19 133.87 41.96 -63.13
N LYS A 20 134.97 41.68 -62.42
CA LYS A 20 135.19 40.40 -61.72
C LYS A 20 134.22 40.20 -60.55
N GLU A 21 133.96 41.26 -59.79
CA GLU A 21 132.99 41.28 -58.70
C GLU A 21 131.57 41.11 -59.22
N ALA A 22 131.20 41.78 -60.31
CA ALA A 22 129.93 41.58 -61.00
C ALA A 22 129.76 40.14 -61.53
N THR A 23 130.79 39.53 -62.11
CA THR A 23 130.74 38.14 -62.61
C THR A 23 130.60 37.14 -61.45
N ARG A 24 131.31 37.38 -60.34
CA ARG A 24 131.22 36.56 -59.12
C ARG A 24 129.85 36.71 -58.44
N ASN A 25 129.31 37.92 -58.39
CA ASN A 25 128.00 38.21 -57.81
C ASN A 25 126.89 37.63 -58.70
N ARG A 26 127.03 37.69 -60.03
CA ARG A 26 126.11 37.03 -60.96
C ARG A 26 126.09 35.51 -60.78
N GLY A 27 127.26 34.86 -60.73
CA GLY A 27 127.33 33.41 -60.54
C GLY A 27 126.85 32.96 -59.14
N ARG A 28 126.96 33.81 -58.12
CA ARG A 28 126.33 33.56 -56.81
C ARG A 28 124.82 33.75 -56.86
N ALA A 29 124.33 34.81 -57.51
CA ALA A 29 122.91 35.06 -57.68
C ALA A 29 122.21 33.95 -58.47
N GLU A 30 122.78 33.49 -59.58
CA GLU A 30 122.27 32.37 -60.38
C GLU A 30 122.20 31.08 -59.55
N LYS A 31 123.24 30.78 -58.77
CA LYS A 31 123.28 29.58 -57.91
C LYS A 31 122.31 29.63 -56.73
N ASP A 32 122.19 30.79 -56.08
CA ASP A 32 121.25 30.97 -54.97
C ASP A 32 119.81 31.04 -55.49
N PHE A 33 119.60 31.53 -56.72
CA PHE A 33 118.32 31.47 -57.42
C PHE A 33 117.92 30.04 -57.79
N GLU A 34 118.83 29.18 -58.27
CA GLU A 34 118.53 27.75 -58.51
C GLU A 34 118.08 27.05 -57.22
N LYS A 35 118.73 27.33 -56.09
CA LYS A 35 118.32 26.79 -54.78
C LYS A 35 116.96 27.33 -54.35
N LEU A 36 116.74 28.64 -54.49
CA LEU A 36 115.45 29.25 -54.20
C LEU A 36 114.35 28.67 -55.10
N GLN A 37 114.63 28.41 -56.37
CA GLN A 37 113.69 27.80 -57.31
C GLN A 37 113.28 26.38 -56.88
N SER A 38 114.24 25.54 -56.48
CA SER A 38 113.93 24.22 -55.93
C SER A 38 113.09 24.29 -54.64
N PHE A 39 113.32 25.32 -53.81
CA PHE A 39 112.54 25.53 -52.59
C PHE A 39 111.14 26.10 -52.88
N LEU A 40 110.99 26.97 -53.89
CA LEU A 40 109.71 27.48 -54.35
C LEU A 40 108.84 26.38 -54.96
N GLU A 41 109.44 25.43 -55.70
CA GLU A 41 108.75 24.23 -56.19
C GLU A 41 108.21 23.41 -55.02
N LEU A 42 109.03 23.14 -54.00
CA LEU A 42 108.57 22.48 -52.77
C LEU A 42 107.44 23.25 -52.07
N CYS A 43 107.53 24.58 -52.01
CA CYS A 43 106.48 25.43 -51.45
C CYS A 43 105.17 25.35 -52.25
N GLN A 44 105.26 25.30 -53.59
CA GLN A 44 104.11 25.18 -54.49
C GLN A 44 103.45 23.81 -54.40
N GLU A 45 104.23 22.73 -54.34
CA GLU A 45 103.71 21.35 -54.16
C GLU A 45 102.93 21.16 -52.85
N ASN A 46 103.09 22.07 -51.91
CA ASN A 46 102.44 22.06 -50.59
C ASN A 46 101.47 23.24 -50.40
N ASP A 47 101.13 23.94 -51.48
CA ASP A 47 100.17 25.05 -51.53
C ASP A 47 100.50 26.23 -50.60
N ALA A 48 101.78 26.58 -50.41
CA ALA A 48 102.16 27.76 -49.65
C ALA A 48 101.90 29.06 -50.44
N ASP A 49 101.43 30.10 -49.76
CA ASP A 49 101.15 31.41 -50.39
C ASP A 49 102.46 32.18 -50.66
N LEU A 50 102.92 32.12 -51.91
CA LEU A 50 104.15 32.76 -52.36
C LEU A 50 103.94 34.19 -52.89
N SER A 51 102.80 34.83 -52.63
CA SER A 51 102.45 36.14 -53.20
C SER A 51 103.51 37.23 -52.92
N GLU A 52 104.02 37.31 -51.69
CA GLU A 52 105.06 38.28 -51.32
C GLU A 52 106.45 37.87 -51.84
N ALA A 53 106.79 36.57 -51.79
CA ALA A 53 108.02 36.05 -52.37
C ALA A 53 108.10 36.32 -53.89
N ASN A 54 106.98 36.16 -54.61
CA ASN A 54 106.87 36.43 -56.04
C ASN A 54 107.03 37.91 -56.40
N LYS A 55 106.55 38.84 -55.55
CA LYS A 55 106.79 40.28 -55.71
C LYS A 55 108.28 40.61 -55.59
N VAL A 56 108.96 39.99 -54.63
CA VAL A 56 110.41 40.17 -54.44
C VAL A 56 111.21 39.50 -55.57
N LEU A 57 110.77 38.35 -56.09
CA LEU A 57 111.35 37.70 -57.27
C LEU A 57 111.23 38.55 -58.54
N ALA A 58 110.13 39.29 -58.71
CA ALA A 58 109.99 40.24 -59.81
C ALA A 58 111.03 41.39 -59.71
N GLN A 59 111.33 41.85 -58.50
CA GLN A 59 112.40 42.84 -58.24
C GLN A 59 113.80 42.27 -58.50
N TYR A 60 114.03 41.00 -58.15
CA TYR A 60 115.25 40.27 -58.49
C TYR A 60 115.46 40.20 -60.01
N ASN A 61 114.45 39.76 -60.77
CA ASN A 61 114.53 39.64 -62.23
C ASN A 61 114.84 41.01 -62.88
N ALA A 62 114.18 42.09 -62.43
CA ALA A 62 114.45 43.44 -62.89
C ALA A 62 115.89 43.92 -62.56
N ALA A 63 116.43 43.54 -61.40
CA ALA A 63 117.81 43.85 -61.01
C ALA A 63 118.84 43.04 -61.81
N MET A 64 118.55 41.78 -62.14
CA MET A 64 119.38 40.94 -63.03
C MET A 64 119.44 41.50 -64.46
N ASP A 65 118.30 41.94 -65.00
CA ASP A 65 118.22 42.56 -66.34
C ASP A 65 118.99 43.90 -66.40
N SER A 66 118.95 44.66 -65.30
CA SER A 66 119.66 45.93 -65.15
C SER A 66 121.16 45.77 -64.81
N LYS A 67 121.65 44.53 -64.68
CA LYS A 67 123.02 44.15 -64.29
C LYS A 67 123.45 44.65 -62.90
N GLU A 68 122.49 44.90 -62.01
CA GLU A 68 122.69 45.30 -60.62
C GLU A 68 122.79 44.06 -59.70
N TYR A 69 123.86 43.29 -59.86
CA TYR A 69 123.97 41.95 -59.25
C TYR A 69 124.05 41.94 -57.71
N GLU A 70 124.45 43.05 -57.08
CA GLU A 70 124.46 43.17 -55.61
C GLU A 70 123.05 43.38 -55.04
N SER A 71 122.25 44.24 -55.69
CA SER A 71 120.83 44.39 -55.41
C SER A 71 120.07 43.08 -55.66
N ALA A 72 120.41 42.37 -56.73
CA ALA A 72 119.83 41.06 -57.07
C ALA A 72 120.08 40.00 -55.98
N LEU A 73 121.30 39.93 -55.42
CA LEU A 73 121.61 39.04 -54.28
C LEU A 73 120.78 39.38 -53.03
N GLY A 74 120.60 40.68 -52.74
CA GLY A 74 119.74 41.13 -51.64
C GLY A 74 118.28 40.75 -51.84
N TYR A 75 117.76 40.86 -53.06
CA TYR A 75 116.40 40.44 -53.39
C TYR A 75 116.24 38.91 -53.36
N ILE A 76 117.23 38.11 -53.77
CA ILE A 76 117.17 36.64 -53.61
C ILE A 76 117.10 36.23 -52.14
N GLN A 77 117.96 36.82 -51.29
CA GLN A 77 117.97 36.53 -49.85
C GLN A 77 116.62 36.89 -49.23
N LYS A 78 116.10 38.07 -49.58
CA LYS A 78 114.77 38.49 -49.14
C LYS A 78 113.66 37.57 -49.64
N ALA A 79 113.68 37.18 -50.92
CA ALA A 79 112.70 36.24 -51.47
C ALA A 79 112.80 34.85 -50.82
N THR A 80 113.99 34.41 -50.41
CA THR A 80 114.19 33.16 -49.67
C THR A 80 113.58 33.22 -48.29
N GLU A 81 113.79 34.32 -47.55
CA GLU A 81 113.20 34.52 -46.22
C GLU A 81 111.66 34.63 -46.29
N GLU A 82 111.13 35.35 -47.28
CA GLU A 82 109.67 35.45 -47.48
C GLU A 82 109.07 34.08 -47.85
N SER A 83 109.76 33.28 -48.68
CA SER A 83 109.32 31.93 -49.04
C SER A 83 109.35 30.98 -47.83
N LYS A 84 110.40 31.05 -47.01
CA LYS A 84 110.50 30.26 -45.76
C LYS A 84 109.39 30.64 -44.79
N THR A 85 109.11 31.94 -44.64
CA THR A 85 108.05 32.43 -43.77
C THR A 85 106.68 31.95 -44.23
N ALA A 86 106.40 32.01 -45.53
CA ALA A 86 105.18 31.45 -46.13
C ALA A 86 105.06 29.93 -45.91
N PHE A 87 106.17 29.20 -46.05
CA PHE A 87 106.18 27.74 -45.88
C PHE A 87 106.01 27.32 -44.41
N VAL A 88 106.66 27.99 -43.47
CA VAL A 88 106.46 27.78 -42.02
C VAL A 88 105.01 28.07 -41.63
N LYS A 89 104.42 29.14 -42.17
CA LYS A 89 103.00 29.43 -41.96
C LYS A 89 102.11 28.29 -42.46
N ARG A 90 102.41 27.73 -43.64
CA ARG A 90 101.66 26.60 -44.20
C ARG A 90 101.80 25.31 -43.36
N ILE A 91 103.01 25.01 -42.87
CA ILE A 91 103.25 23.91 -41.93
C ILE A 91 102.41 24.11 -40.66
N GLY A 92 102.37 25.35 -40.15
CA GLY A 92 101.52 25.76 -39.04
C GLY A 92 100.03 25.50 -39.32
N GLU A 93 99.52 25.93 -40.47
CA GLU A 93 98.12 25.72 -40.86
C GLU A 93 97.74 24.22 -40.93
N VAL A 94 98.62 23.36 -41.46
CA VAL A 94 98.39 21.91 -41.51
C VAL A 94 98.45 21.28 -40.11
N ALA A 95 99.40 21.73 -39.28
CA ALA A 95 99.50 21.30 -37.89
C ALA A 95 98.27 21.73 -37.06
N ASP A 96 97.80 22.96 -37.24
CA ASP A 96 96.60 23.50 -36.60
C ASP A 96 95.34 22.76 -37.07
N SER A 97 95.29 22.33 -38.34
CA SER A 97 94.19 21.52 -38.87
C SER A 97 94.15 20.13 -38.22
N ALA A 98 95.31 19.50 -38.02
CA ALA A 98 95.41 18.22 -37.32
C ALA A 98 95.04 18.35 -35.82
N GLU A 99 95.48 19.43 -35.17
CA GLU A 99 95.12 19.75 -33.78
C GLU A 99 93.60 20.01 -33.67
N SER A 100 93.03 20.73 -34.65
CA SER A 100 91.60 20.98 -34.77
C SER A 100 90.81 19.67 -34.87
N LEU A 101 91.24 18.70 -35.68
CA LEU A 101 90.55 17.39 -35.76
C LEU A 101 90.52 16.64 -34.42
N VAL A 102 91.61 16.70 -33.64
CA VAL A 102 91.65 16.10 -32.30
C VAL A 102 90.70 16.82 -31.34
N THR A 103 90.68 18.15 -31.36
CA THR A 103 89.80 18.96 -30.49
C THR A 103 88.32 18.93 -30.86
N VAL A 104 87.98 19.12 -32.14
CA VAL A 104 86.59 19.04 -32.67
C VAL A 104 86.06 17.62 -32.49
N GLY A 105 86.90 16.62 -32.73
CA GLY A 105 86.61 15.22 -32.43
C GLY A 105 86.39 14.92 -30.95
N GLN A 106 86.90 15.79 -30.07
CA GLN A 106 87.08 15.55 -28.63
C GLN A 106 87.67 14.15 -28.36
N ILE A 107 88.65 13.76 -29.18
CA ILE A 107 89.28 12.45 -29.07
C ILE A 107 90.04 12.42 -27.75
N PRO A 108 89.87 11.37 -26.90
CA PRO A 108 90.64 11.23 -25.68
C PRO A 108 92.14 11.35 -25.96
N VAL A 109 92.87 12.06 -25.10
CA VAL A 109 94.31 12.29 -25.25
C VAL A 109 95.11 10.98 -25.36
N SER A 110 94.61 9.90 -24.75
CA SER A 110 95.17 8.55 -24.85
C SER A 110 95.08 7.96 -26.25
N GLU A 111 94.01 8.25 -26.98
CA GLU A 111 93.72 7.73 -28.33
C GLU A 111 94.35 8.64 -29.41
N ALA A 112 94.41 9.94 -29.16
CA ALA A 112 95.09 10.91 -30.04
C ALA A 112 96.61 10.98 -29.83
N LYS A 113 97.18 10.16 -28.94
CA LYS A 113 98.60 10.23 -28.53
C LYS A 113 99.58 10.21 -29.71
N GLY A 114 99.35 9.33 -30.69
CA GLY A 114 100.22 9.21 -31.86
C GLY A 114 100.21 10.46 -32.76
N ALA A 115 99.06 11.13 -32.90
CA ALA A 115 98.96 12.38 -33.66
C ALA A 115 99.62 13.56 -32.94
N LEU A 116 99.44 13.65 -31.61
CA LEU A 116 100.03 14.70 -30.78
C LEU A 116 101.57 14.62 -30.73
N GLU A 117 102.13 13.40 -30.67
CA GLU A 117 103.58 13.18 -30.73
C GLU A 117 104.16 13.64 -32.08
N LEU A 118 103.50 13.33 -33.19
CA LEU A 118 103.93 13.75 -34.54
C LEU A 118 103.82 15.28 -34.74
N LEU A 119 102.83 15.94 -34.12
CA LEU A 119 102.74 17.41 -34.09
C LEU A 119 103.91 18.04 -33.33
N GLU A 120 104.29 17.46 -32.20
CA GLU A 120 105.43 17.93 -31.41
C GLU A 120 106.76 17.73 -32.15
N GLU A 121 106.92 16.61 -32.86
CA GLU A 121 108.07 16.35 -33.72
C GLU A 121 108.14 17.33 -34.90
N SER A 122 107.01 17.61 -35.56
CA SER A 122 106.94 18.63 -36.62
C SER A 122 107.38 20.02 -36.10
N LYS A 123 106.88 20.44 -34.93
CA LYS A 123 107.29 21.70 -34.27
C LYS A 123 108.81 21.73 -33.98
N LYS A 124 109.41 20.59 -33.58
CA LYS A 124 110.87 20.47 -33.37
C LYS A 124 111.67 20.58 -34.67
N PHE A 125 111.17 20.08 -35.80
CA PHE A 125 111.81 20.22 -37.11
C PHE A 125 111.76 21.66 -37.63
N VAL A 126 110.65 22.39 -37.41
CA VAL A 126 110.57 23.84 -37.71
C VAL A 126 111.64 24.63 -36.95
N MET A 127 111.85 24.34 -35.66
CA MET A 127 112.89 25.00 -34.85
C MET A 127 114.33 24.73 -35.33
N LYS A 128 114.55 23.64 -36.09
CA LYS A 128 115.86 23.26 -36.65
C LYS A 128 116.05 23.77 -38.08
N ASP A 129 115.11 24.54 -38.63
CA ASP A 129 115.08 25.02 -40.03
C ASP A 129 115.04 23.85 -41.06
N ASP A 130 114.59 22.66 -40.64
CA ASP A 130 114.38 21.48 -41.50
C ASP A 130 112.91 21.41 -41.92
N LEU A 131 112.55 22.29 -42.87
CA LEU A 131 111.16 22.58 -43.19
C LEU A 131 110.47 21.45 -43.98
N GLU A 132 111.22 20.64 -44.74
CA GLU A 132 110.68 19.52 -45.50
C GLU A 132 110.21 18.39 -44.57
N ASN A 133 111.02 18.03 -43.59
CA ASN A 133 110.63 17.04 -42.58
C ASN A 133 109.56 17.58 -41.63
N ALA A 134 109.55 18.88 -41.35
CA ALA A 134 108.48 19.52 -40.59
C ALA A 134 107.12 19.40 -41.29
N MET A 135 107.04 19.69 -42.59
CA MET A 135 105.81 19.53 -43.38
C MET A 135 105.35 18.08 -43.44
N LYS A 136 106.28 17.14 -43.61
CA LYS A 136 105.99 15.70 -43.58
C LYS A 136 105.46 15.24 -42.23
N GLY A 137 106.04 15.74 -41.13
CA GLY A 137 105.55 15.50 -39.77
C GLY A 137 104.14 16.03 -39.56
N ALA A 138 103.84 17.25 -40.03
CA ALA A 138 102.51 17.85 -39.93
C ALA A 138 101.45 17.08 -40.73
N LYS A 139 101.77 16.65 -41.96
CA LYS A 139 100.89 15.80 -42.79
C LYS A 139 100.63 14.44 -42.15
N ASN A 140 101.69 13.77 -41.64
CA ASN A 140 101.52 12.49 -40.94
C ASN A 140 100.71 12.63 -39.65
N ALA A 141 100.84 13.75 -38.95
CA ALA A 141 100.05 14.04 -37.76
C ALA A 141 98.58 14.25 -38.12
N TYR A 142 98.28 14.91 -39.24
CA TYR A 142 96.93 15.06 -39.78
C TYR A 142 96.32 13.69 -40.10
N ASP A 143 97.03 12.84 -40.85
CA ASP A 143 96.55 11.49 -41.20
C ASP A 143 96.31 10.63 -39.95
N ALA A 144 97.17 10.76 -38.93
CA ALA A 144 97.01 10.05 -37.66
C ALA A 144 95.81 10.57 -36.85
N ALA A 145 95.59 11.89 -36.83
CA ALA A 145 94.44 12.51 -36.18
C ALA A 145 93.13 12.11 -36.86
N GLU A 146 93.09 12.09 -38.19
CA GLU A 146 91.93 11.67 -38.97
C GLU A 146 91.58 10.19 -38.74
N ARG A 147 92.58 9.29 -38.68
CA ARG A 147 92.33 7.88 -38.34
C ARG A 147 91.81 7.70 -36.93
N ALA A 148 92.42 8.37 -35.95
CA ALA A 148 91.95 8.32 -34.56
C ALA A 148 90.52 8.86 -34.44
N LEU A 149 90.18 9.91 -35.20
CA LEU A 149 88.83 10.46 -35.25
C LEU A 149 87.82 9.45 -35.80
N HIS A 150 88.15 8.80 -36.91
CA HIS A 150 87.30 7.77 -37.50
C HIS A 150 87.08 6.56 -36.60
N GLU A 151 88.14 6.06 -35.96
CA GLU A 151 88.05 4.93 -35.03
C GLU A 151 87.18 5.29 -33.82
N HIS A 152 87.39 6.47 -33.22
CA HIS A 152 86.60 6.97 -32.11
C HIS A 152 85.13 7.18 -32.50
N PHE A 153 84.85 7.79 -33.66
CA PHE A 153 83.49 7.97 -34.17
C PHE A 153 82.79 6.62 -34.41
N SER A 154 83.49 5.65 -35.00
CA SER A 154 82.96 4.31 -35.25
C SER A 154 82.67 3.55 -33.94
N GLY A 155 83.53 3.73 -32.92
CA GLY A 155 83.31 3.22 -31.58
C GLY A 155 82.04 3.79 -30.95
N LEU A 156 81.87 5.12 -31.00
CA LEU A 156 80.67 5.79 -30.50
C LEU A 156 79.40 5.38 -31.26
N LEU A 157 79.45 5.27 -32.59
CA LEU A 157 78.34 4.77 -33.40
C LEU A 157 77.91 3.36 -33.00
N SER A 158 78.88 2.48 -32.75
CA SER A 158 78.61 1.08 -32.36
C SER A 158 77.96 1.03 -30.97
N GLN A 159 78.46 1.81 -30.02
CA GLN A 159 77.87 1.94 -28.69
C GLN A 159 76.45 2.52 -28.75
N ALA A 160 76.23 3.53 -29.58
CA ALA A 160 74.93 4.16 -29.78
C ALA A 160 73.92 3.16 -30.31
N GLN A 161 74.32 2.39 -31.32
CA GLN A 161 73.50 1.35 -31.92
C GLN A 161 73.17 0.22 -30.92
N GLU A 162 74.12 -0.19 -30.08
CA GLU A 162 73.88 -1.20 -29.04
C GLU A 162 72.86 -0.72 -28.01
N ILE A 163 73.00 0.51 -27.50
CA ILE A 163 72.07 1.09 -26.52
C ILE A 163 70.67 1.25 -27.13
N ILE A 164 70.56 1.72 -28.38
CA ILE A 164 69.28 1.85 -29.08
C ILE A 164 68.60 0.49 -29.28
N ILE A 165 69.34 -0.57 -29.62
CA ILE A 165 68.80 -1.92 -29.74
C ILE A 165 68.27 -2.40 -28.38
N GLN A 166 69.02 -2.16 -27.30
CA GLN A 166 68.58 -2.50 -25.95
C GLN A 166 67.31 -1.72 -25.56
N SER A 167 67.22 -0.41 -25.84
CA SER A 167 66.01 0.40 -25.66
C SER A 167 64.81 -0.19 -26.40
N LYS A 168 65.02 -0.60 -27.65
CA LYS A 168 63.97 -1.18 -28.51
C LYS A 168 63.49 -2.54 -28.01
N GLU A 169 64.40 -3.41 -27.56
CA GLU A 169 64.03 -4.68 -26.89
C GLU A 169 63.25 -4.45 -25.59
N MET A 170 63.47 -3.33 -24.92
CA MET A 170 62.79 -2.93 -23.69
C MET A 170 61.45 -2.24 -23.94
N GLY A 171 61.10 -1.97 -25.21
CA GLY A 171 59.81 -1.42 -25.63
C GLY A 171 59.75 0.11 -25.71
N ASP A 172 60.89 0.81 -25.63
CA ASP A 172 60.95 2.26 -25.78
C ASP A 172 60.82 2.67 -27.26
N ASP A 173 60.20 3.84 -27.51
CA ASP A 173 60.17 4.44 -28.83
C ASP A 173 61.53 5.06 -29.15
N VAL A 174 62.28 4.37 -30.01
CA VAL A 174 63.64 4.74 -30.39
C VAL A 174 63.71 5.52 -31.70
N SER A 175 62.57 5.86 -32.31
CA SER A 175 62.51 6.44 -33.66
C SER A 175 63.37 7.72 -33.79
N LEU A 176 63.31 8.60 -32.79
CA LEU A 176 64.12 9.83 -32.74
C LEU A 176 65.63 9.53 -32.67
N PHE A 177 66.04 8.53 -31.89
CA PHE A 177 67.44 8.15 -31.74
C PHE A 177 67.97 7.37 -32.95
N GLU A 178 67.12 6.57 -33.60
CA GLU A 178 67.41 5.93 -34.90
C GLU A 178 67.63 6.98 -35.99
N ASP A 179 66.80 8.03 -36.03
CA ASP A 179 66.94 9.17 -36.95
C ASP A 179 68.24 9.95 -36.69
N LEU A 180 68.55 10.27 -35.42
CA LEU A 180 69.81 10.95 -35.05
C LEU A 180 71.04 10.08 -35.38
N LEU A 181 70.96 8.77 -35.18
CA LEU A 181 72.02 7.84 -35.56
C LEU A 181 72.20 7.76 -37.08
N ALA A 182 71.10 7.78 -37.85
CA ALA A 182 71.13 7.83 -39.31
C ALA A 182 71.72 9.15 -39.83
N GLN A 183 71.38 10.28 -39.21
CA GLN A 183 71.99 11.58 -39.48
C GLN A 183 73.48 11.57 -39.19
N GLY A 184 73.90 10.99 -38.05
CA GLY A 184 75.31 10.81 -37.70
C GLY A 184 76.08 9.95 -38.71
N LYS A 185 75.49 8.85 -39.19
CA LYS A 185 76.06 8.00 -40.26
C LYS A 185 76.19 8.76 -41.58
N SER A 186 75.17 9.53 -41.97
CA SER A 186 75.21 10.33 -43.20
C SER A 186 76.22 11.48 -43.13
N ALA A 187 76.39 12.10 -41.96
CA ALA A 187 77.39 13.14 -41.73
C ALA A 187 78.82 12.58 -41.82
N LEU A 188 79.05 11.36 -41.32
CA LEU A 188 80.33 10.65 -41.46
C LEU A 188 80.68 10.40 -42.94
N GLU A 189 79.73 9.99 -43.77
CA GLU A 189 79.93 9.80 -45.21
C GLU A 189 80.28 11.11 -45.94
N LYS A 190 79.85 12.26 -45.41
CA LYS A 190 80.12 13.59 -45.94
C LYS A 190 81.37 14.25 -45.35
N GLN A 191 82.09 13.56 -44.46
CA GLN A 191 83.23 14.08 -43.68
C GLN A 191 82.89 15.28 -42.78
N ASP A 192 81.61 15.44 -42.40
CA ASP A 192 81.16 16.44 -41.43
C ASP A 192 81.18 15.85 -40.01
N TYR A 193 82.38 15.80 -39.44
CA TYR A 193 82.61 15.13 -38.16
C TYR A 193 81.99 15.86 -36.96
N GLU A 194 81.86 17.19 -37.03
CA GLU A 194 81.32 18.00 -35.93
C GLU A 194 79.82 17.75 -35.76
N GLN A 195 79.06 17.87 -36.85
CA GLN A 195 77.63 17.58 -36.82
C GLN A 195 77.38 16.09 -36.55
N GLY A 196 78.16 15.21 -37.16
CA GLY A 196 78.03 13.77 -36.98
C GLY A 196 78.25 13.32 -35.54
N LEU A 197 79.31 13.81 -34.86
CA LEU A 197 79.59 13.44 -33.47
C LEU A 197 78.54 13.98 -32.52
N THR A 198 78.02 15.18 -32.80
CA THR A 198 76.95 15.78 -32.01
C THR A 198 75.69 14.93 -32.06
N SER A 199 75.21 14.56 -33.27
CA SER A 199 74.02 13.70 -33.41
C SER A 199 74.20 12.30 -32.80
N VAL A 200 75.39 11.71 -32.91
CA VAL A 200 75.67 10.39 -32.29
C VAL A 200 75.72 10.47 -30.76
N ARG A 201 76.29 11.55 -30.20
CA ARG A 201 76.31 11.78 -28.75
C ARG A 201 74.91 12.05 -28.19
N GLU A 202 74.12 12.87 -28.89
CA GLU A 202 72.71 13.13 -28.53
C GLU A 202 71.88 11.84 -28.54
N ALA A 203 72.11 10.96 -29.53
CA ALA A 203 71.46 9.65 -29.57
C ALA A 203 71.91 8.74 -28.40
N LEU A 204 73.21 8.74 -28.06
CA LEU A 204 73.77 7.98 -26.94
C LEU A 204 73.22 8.43 -25.58
N GLU A 205 73.27 9.74 -25.32
CA GLU A 205 72.81 10.33 -24.07
C GLU A 205 71.29 10.19 -23.94
N GLY A 206 70.53 10.52 -24.99
CA GLY A 206 69.08 10.43 -24.99
C GLY A 206 68.55 9.01 -24.76
N ALA A 207 69.06 8.02 -25.50
CA ALA A 207 68.64 6.63 -25.34
C ALA A 207 69.09 6.05 -23.98
N GLY A 208 70.32 6.36 -23.57
CA GLY A 208 70.87 5.91 -22.28
C GLY A 208 70.16 6.51 -21.06
N ASP A 209 69.76 7.77 -21.12
CA ASP A 209 69.06 8.44 -20.02
C ASP A 209 67.62 7.97 -19.88
N SER A 210 66.93 7.70 -21.00
CA SER A 210 65.59 7.10 -20.99
C SER A 210 65.57 5.77 -20.25
N ILE A 211 66.47 4.85 -20.61
CA ILE A 211 66.54 3.54 -19.97
C ILE A 211 66.95 3.66 -18.51
N ARG A 212 67.94 4.50 -18.20
CA ARG A 212 68.37 4.73 -16.80
C ARG A 212 67.22 5.27 -15.96
N ALA A 213 66.43 6.20 -16.46
CA ALA A 213 65.27 6.72 -15.75
C ALA A 213 64.23 5.63 -15.47
N GLN A 214 63.93 4.78 -16.46
CA GLN A 214 62.96 3.68 -16.31
C GLN A 214 63.43 2.63 -15.28
N ILE A 215 64.71 2.24 -15.33
CA ILE A 215 65.29 1.30 -14.39
C ILE A 215 65.33 1.91 -12.98
N ASN A 216 65.77 3.16 -12.83
CA ASN A 216 65.80 3.84 -11.54
C ASN A 216 64.41 3.99 -10.93
N ALA A 217 63.38 4.27 -11.74
CA ALA A 217 61.99 4.30 -11.27
C ALA A 217 61.50 2.91 -10.80
N THR A 218 62.01 1.83 -11.38
CA THR A 218 61.67 0.46 -10.96
C THR A 218 62.44 0.06 -9.70
N ILE A 219 63.71 0.45 -9.59
CA ILE A 219 64.51 0.28 -8.38
C ILE A 219 63.88 1.05 -7.20
N ALA A 220 63.48 2.30 -7.41
CA ALA A 220 62.84 3.14 -6.38
C ALA A 220 61.56 2.49 -5.84
N ARG A 221 60.70 1.95 -6.72
CA ARG A 221 59.52 1.17 -6.30
C ARG A 221 59.89 -0.05 -5.45
N GLY A 222 60.96 -0.76 -5.81
CA GLY A 222 61.51 -1.84 -4.98
C GLY A 222 61.97 -1.37 -3.60
N GLU A 223 62.64 -0.22 -3.50
CA GLU A 223 63.12 0.36 -2.23
C GLU A 223 61.97 0.84 -1.33
N GLU A 224 60.92 1.41 -1.93
CA GLU A 224 59.68 1.76 -1.22
C GLU A 224 59.02 0.52 -0.62
N LEU A 225 58.97 -0.59 -1.37
CA LEU A 225 58.46 -1.87 -0.89
C LEU A 225 59.32 -2.44 0.25
N VAL A 226 60.65 -2.32 0.19
CA VAL A 226 61.54 -2.74 1.28
C VAL A 226 61.25 -1.93 2.55
N THR A 227 61.16 -0.61 2.42
CA THR A 227 60.90 0.30 3.56
C THR A 227 59.55 -0.01 4.22
N ALA A 228 58.48 -0.13 3.43
CA ALA A 228 57.16 -0.50 3.93
C ALA A 228 57.14 -1.93 4.51
N GLY A 229 57.94 -2.84 3.95
CA GLY A 229 58.09 -4.21 4.43
C GLY A 229 58.80 -4.32 5.77
N GLU A 230 59.85 -3.54 6.00
CA GLU A 230 60.57 -3.50 7.26
C GLU A 230 59.69 -2.97 8.40
N GLU A 231 58.85 -1.96 8.15
CA GLU A 231 57.85 -1.48 9.11
C GLU A 231 56.86 -2.58 9.52
N LEU A 232 56.58 -3.52 8.62
CA LEU A 232 55.71 -4.68 8.84
C LEU A 232 56.43 -5.93 9.34
N ASN A 233 57.74 -5.87 9.59
CA ASN A 233 58.58 -7.04 9.87
C ASN A 233 58.44 -8.16 8.81
N ALA A 234 58.34 -7.79 7.53
CA ALA A 234 58.45 -8.70 6.39
C ALA A 234 59.93 -9.04 6.11
N ASP A 235 60.21 -10.25 5.64
CA ASP A 235 61.57 -10.61 5.20
C ASP A 235 61.87 -10.02 3.82
N MET A 236 62.55 -8.87 3.80
CA MET A 236 62.91 -8.12 2.59
C MET A 236 64.34 -8.40 2.11
N SER A 237 65.03 -9.39 2.69
CA SER A 237 66.45 -9.66 2.43
C SER A 237 66.74 -9.99 0.96
N ARG A 238 65.83 -10.73 0.31
CA ARG A 238 65.95 -11.09 -1.12
C ARG A 238 65.70 -9.91 -2.06
N VAL A 239 64.71 -9.08 -1.72
CA VAL A 239 64.36 -7.86 -2.46
C VAL A 239 65.51 -6.87 -2.44
N ALA A 240 66.08 -6.62 -1.25
CA ALA A 240 67.26 -5.77 -1.08
C ALA A 240 68.47 -6.28 -1.89
N SER A 241 68.71 -7.60 -1.89
CA SER A 241 69.79 -8.20 -2.69
C SER A 241 69.58 -8.01 -4.20
N HIS A 242 68.33 -8.11 -4.69
CA HIS A 242 68.02 -7.88 -6.10
C HIS A 242 68.15 -6.40 -6.50
N ILE A 243 67.81 -5.47 -5.61
CA ILE A 243 68.05 -4.03 -5.81
C ILE A 243 69.54 -3.74 -5.95
N GLU A 244 70.38 -4.28 -5.06
CA GLU A 244 71.83 -4.06 -5.09
C GLU A 244 72.47 -4.64 -6.37
N LYS A 245 72.04 -5.84 -6.79
CA LYS A 245 72.45 -6.44 -8.07
C LYS A 245 72.00 -5.61 -9.28
N SER A 246 70.81 -5.01 -9.20
CA SER A 246 70.30 -4.12 -10.24
C SER A 246 71.16 -2.86 -10.35
N LYS A 247 71.42 -2.16 -9.25
CA LYS A 247 72.30 -0.97 -9.22
C LYS A 247 73.70 -1.26 -9.79
N THR A 248 74.29 -2.39 -9.40
CA THR A 248 75.62 -2.81 -9.89
C THR A 248 75.61 -3.07 -11.40
N ALA A 249 74.54 -3.69 -11.92
CA ALA A 249 74.38 -3.91 -13.36
C ALA A 249 74.14 -2.60 -14.13
N LEU A 250 73.42 -1.65 -13.54
CA LEU A 250 73.17 -0.32 -14.10
C LEU A 250 74.45 0.50 -14.24
N GLU A 251 75.30 0.52 -13.20
CA GLU A 251 76.61 1.18 -13.23
C GLU A 251 77.55 0.56 -14.28
N SER A 252 77.39 -0.74 -14.55
CA SER A 252 78.13 -1.45 -15.59
C SER A 252 77.52 -1.32 -16.99
N LEU A 253 76.49 -0.46 -17.19
CA LEU A 253 75.74 -0.27 -18.44
C LEU A 253 75.09 -1.55 -18.99
N ARG A 254 74.82 -2.56 -18.15
CA ARG A 254 74.11 -3.79 -18.51
C ARG A 254 72.61 -3.62 -18.23
N PHE A 255 71.95 -2.83 -19.06
CA PHE A 255 70.58 -2.38 -18.83
C PHE A 255 69.55 -3.52 -18.74
N LYS A 256 69.70 -4.56 -19.57
CA LYS A 256 68.82 -5.73 -19.58
C LYS A 256 68.87 -6.53 -18.26
N ASP A 257 70.08 -6.82 -17.79
CA ASP A 257 70.30 -7.50 -16.51
C ASP A 257 69.76 -6.65 -15.36
N SER A 258 70.07 -5.35 -15.38
CA SER A 258 69.61 -4.38 -14.38
C SER A 258 68.09 -4.31 -14.29
N LEU A 259 67.38 -4.18 -15.42
CA LEU A 259 65.91 -4.17 -15.43
C LEU A 259 65.35 -5.50 -14.94
N SER A 260 65.97 -6.64 -15.29
CA SER A 260 65.52 -7.96 -14.86
C SER A 260 65.60 -8.11 -13.34
N TYR A 261 66.69 -7.64 -12.71
CA TYR A 261 66.82 -7.67 -11.26
C TYR A 261 65.89 -6.66 -10.57
N ALA A 262 65.68 -5.48 -11.16
CA ALA A 262 64.73 -4.49 -10.64
C ALA A 262 63.29 -5.02 -10.66
N LYS A 263 62.84 -5.62 -11.77
CA LYS A 263 61.50 -6.23 -11.89
C LYS A 263 61.32 -7.42 -10.96
N ARG A 264 62.36 -8.23 -10.74
CA ARG A 264 62.34 -9.32 -9.74
C ARG A 264 62.24 -8.78 -8.32
N ALA A 265 62.99 -7.73 -7.99
CA ALA A 265 62.87 -7.06 -6.69
C ALA A 265 61.44 -6.52 -6.47
N GLU A 266 60.89 -5.83 -7.46
CA GLU A 266 59.51 -5.31 -7.40
C GLU A 266 58.50 -6.45 -7.19
N SER A 267 58.53 -7.50 -8.00
CA SER A 267 57.59 -8.62 -7.89
C SER A 267 57.73 -9.41 -6.58
N GLU A 268 58.95 -9.69 -6.12
CA GLU A 268 59.18 -10.36 -4.84
C GLU A 268 58.76 -9.48 -3.66
N GLY A 269 58.97 -8.17 -3.75
CA GLY A 269 58.51 -7.18 -2.77
C GLY A 269 56.98 -7.10 -2.71
N GLU A 270 56.30 -7.04 -3.85
CA GLU A 270 54.83 -7.06 -3.93
C GLU A 270 54.25 -8.34 -3.29
N ASN A 271 54.89 -9.49 -3.53
CA ASN A 271 54.47 -10.78 -2.95
C ASN A 271 54.68 -10.82 -1.43
N ALA A 272 55.85 -10.38 -0.94
CA ALA A 272 56.14 -10.34 0.49
C ALA A 272 55.20 -9.39 1.25
N MET A 273 54.90 -8.22 0.67
CA MET A 273 53.94 -7.26 1.20
C MET A 273 52.51 -7.81 1.21
N SER A 274 52.09 -8.44 0.11
CA SER A 274 50.73 -9.00 -0.01
C SER A 274 50.48 -10.09 1.03
N ALA A 275 51.46 -10.95 1.30
CA ALA A 275 51.36 -11.97 2.35
C ALA A 275 51.16 -11.34 3.74
N LYS A 276 51.95 -10.31 4.08
CA LYS A 276 51.80 -9.62 5.37
C LYS A 276 50.50 -8.84 5.52
N PHE A 277 50.04 -8.20 4.45
CA PHE A 277 48.75 -7.55 4.46
C PHE A 277 47.60 -8.53 4.66
N GLN A 278 47.67 -9.73 4.07
CA GLN A 278 46.66 -10.77 4.31
C GLN A 278 46.62 -11.23 5.78
N ASP A 279 47.78 -11.37 6.42
CA ASP A 279 47.85 -11.69 7.86
C ASP A 279 47.16 -10.61 8.70
N ILE A 280 47.46 -9.34 8.46
CA ILE A 280 46.86 -8.21 9.20
C ILE A 280 45.37 -8.08 8.90
N ILE A 281 44.94 -8.22 7.64
CA ILE A 281 43.52 -8.23 7.25
C ILE A 281 42.76 -9.33 7.99
N LYS A 282 43.37 -10.52 8.14
CA LYS A 282 42.76 -11.62 8.87
C LYS A 282 42.57 -11.26 10.34
N GLU A 283 43.60 -10.71 11.01
CA GLU A 283 43.50 -10.24 12.39
C GLU A 283 42.41 -9.17 12.56
N VAL A 284 42.37 -8.17 11.68
CA VAL A 284 41.37 -7.09 11.72
C VAL A 284 39.95 -7.65 11.51
N ARG A 285 39.74 -8.59 10.57
CA ARG A 285 38.43 -9.22 10.34
C ARG A 285 37.97 -10.08 11.51
N GLU A 286 38.87 -10.86 12.11
CA GLU A 286 38.58 -11.66 13.30
C GLU A 286 38.19 -10.73 14.47
N GLY A 287 38.92 -9.63 14.65
CA GLY A 287 38.59 -8.61 15.65
C GLY A 287 37.27 -7.89 15.40
N ILE A 288 36.93 -7.54 14.15
CA ILE A 288 35.62 -6.97 13.80
C ILE A 288 34.49 -7.98 14.05
N LYS A 289 34.71 -9.26 13.71
CA LYS A 289 33.71 -10.33 13.93
C LYS A 289 33.41 -10.51 15.42
N THR A 290 34.44 -10.50 16.28
CA THR A 290 34.26 -10.61 17.73
C THR A 290 33.49 -9.41 18.28
N LEU A 291 33.81 -8.18 17.84
CA LEU A 291 33.09 -6.96 18.21
C LEU A 291 31.60 -6.97 17.78
N LYS A 292 31.30 -7.41 16.55
CA LYS A 292 29.91 -7.61 16.09
C LYS A 292 29.15 -8.60 16.97
N GLY A 293 29.81 -9.68 17.41
CA GLY A 293 29.22 -10.68 18.30
C GLY A 293 28.81 -10.13 19.68
N VAL A 294 29.37 -9.00 20.11
CA VAL A 294 29.04 -8.32 21.36
C VAL A 294 28.12 -7.10 21.11
N GLY A 295 27.74 -6.85 19.85
CA GLY A 295 26.81 -5.77 19.48
C GLY A 295 27.44 -4.38 19.40
N GLU A 296 28.77 -4.29 19.28
CA GLU A 296 29.47 -3.02 19.06
C GLU A 296 29.35 -2.55 17.61
N ASP A 297 29.29 -1.24 17.40
CA ASP A 297 29.25 -0.63 16.08
C ASP A 297 30.65 -0.57 15.46
N VAL A 298 30.85 -1.39 14.43
CA VAL A 298 32.15 -1.61 13.75
C VAL A 298 32.24 -0.97 12.37
N GLU A 299 31.36 -0.02 12.05
CA GLU A 299 31.36 0.66 10.74
C GLU A 299 32.71 1.33 10.44
N VAL A 300 33.26 2.07 11.41
CA VAL A 300 34.54 2.78 11.27
C VAL A 300 35.73 1.87 10.94
N PRO A 301 36.05 0.80 11.72
CA PRO A 301 37.15 -0.09 11.35
C PRO A 301 36.88 -0.90 10.08
N GLN A 302 35.62 -1.14 9.72
CA GLN A 302 35.26 -1.82 8.46
C GLN A 302 35.54 -0.92 7.25
N ASP A 303 35.15 0.35 7.30
CA ASP A 303 35.39 1.33 6.22
C ASP A 303 36.89 1.54 5.97
N ILE A 304 37.69 1.62 7.04
CA ILE A 304 39.15 1.77 6.93
C ILE A 304 39.78 0.50 6.34
N LEU A 305 39.26 -0.69 6.69
CA LEU A 305 39.71 -1.96 6.08
C LEU A 305 39.37 -2.02 4.58
N ASP A 306 38.21 -1.49 4.18
CA ASP A 306 37.81 -1.43 2.77
C ASP A 306 38.67 -0.42 1.99
N GLN A 307 39.01 0.73 2.61
CA GLN A 307 39.99 1.67 2.05
C GLN A 307 41.36 1.03 1.84
N ALA A 308 41.83 0.21 2.79
CA ALA A 308 43.06 -0.56 2.63
C ALA A 308 42.98 -1.53 1.44
N HIS A 309 41.86 -2.24 1.27
CA HIS A 309 41.66 -3.14 0.14
C HIS A 309 41.68 -2.42 -1.21
N ILE A 310 41.11 -1.22 -1.30
CA ILE A 310 41.16 -0.38 -2.51
C ILE A 310 42.60 0.05 -2.78
N ALA A 311 43.30 0.58 -1.77
CA ALA A 311 44.70 0.98 -1.91
C ALA A 311 45.62 -0.18 -2.31
N MET A 312 45.36 -1.41 -1.85
CA MET A 312 46.08 -2.61 -2.29
C MET A 312 45.82 -2.96 -3.76
N LYS A 313 44.57 -2.85 -4.24
CA LYS A 313 44.24 -3.08 -5.66
C LYS A 313 44.91 -2.06 -6.57
N ASP A 314 44.99 -0.81 -6.11
CA ASP A 314 45.62 0.30 -6.82
C ASP A 314 47.15 0.31 -6.68
N LYS A 315 47.76 -0.72 -6.06
CA LYS A 315 49.21 -0.85 -5.81
C LYS A 315 49.82 0.28 -4.98
N LYS A 316 49.01 0.95 -4.14
CA LYS A 316 49.47 2.00 -3.22
C LYS A 316 49.78 1.41 -1.85
N TYR A 317 50.89 0.69 -1.76
CA TYR A 317 51.22 -0.11 -0.58
C TYR A 317 51.40 0.70 0.71
N ILE A 318 51.89 1.94 0.65
CA ILE A 318 52.03 2.80 1.84
C ILE A 318 50.67 3.28 2.37
N GLU A 319 49.75 3.65 1.47
CA GLU A 319 48.38 4.02 1.84
C GLU A 319 47.63 2.82 2.42
N ALA A 320 47.80 1.64 1.81
CA ALA A 320 47.26 0.39 2.34
C ALA A 320 47.80 0.05 3.74
N LEU A 321 49.11 0.23 3.97
CA LEU A 321 49.74 0.02 5.27
C LEU A 321 49.16 0.94 6.36
N ASN A 322 49.06 2.24 6.06
CA ASN A 322 48.52 3.21 7.02
C ASN A 322 47.06 2.91 7.36
N ALA A 323 46.25 2.56 6.36
CA ALA A 323 44.86 2.18 6.57
C ALA A 323 44.75 0.88 7.39
N LEU A 324 45.53 -0.17 7.09
CA LEU A 324 45.50 -1.43 7.85
C LEU A 324 45.95 -1.25 9.31
N THR A 325 47.01 -0.48 9.55
CA THR A 325 47.48 -0.19 10.92
C THR A 325 46.43 0.58 11.70
N SER A 326 45.82 1.61 11.09
CA SER A 326 44.75 2.39 11.70
C SER A 326 43.49 1.55 12.00
N ALA A 327 43.09 0.66 11.08
CA ALA A 327 41.99 -0.27 11.30
C ALA A 327 42.28 -1.21 12.47
N ASN A 328 43.49 -1.78 12.54
CA ASN A 328 43.90 -2.68 13.62
C ASN A 328 43.95 -1.97 14.98
N GLU A 329 44.49 -0.76 15.05
CA GLU A 329 44.46 0.06 16.27
C GLU A 329 43.03 0.35 16.73
N LYS A 330 42.16 0.73 15.79
CA LYS A 330 40.75 1.03 16.10
C LYS A 330 40.00 -0.18 16.63
N VAL A 331 40.21 -1.35 16.02
CA VAL A 331 39.66 -2.63 16.49
C VAL A 331 40.16 -2.95 17.90
N ARG A 332 41.46 -2.82 18.17
CA ARG A 332 42.03 -3.09 19.50
C ARG A 332 41.50 -2.15 20.57
N ASP A 333 41.35 -0.86 20.26
CA ASP A 333 40.77 0.13 21.17
C ASP A 333 39.30 -0.18 21.51
N MET A 334 38.53 -0.59 20.51
CA MET A 334 37.15 -1.01 20.69
C MET A 334 37.06 -2.30 21.51
N GLN A 335 37.91 -3.29 21.22
CA GLN A 335 37.96 -4.54 22.00
C GLN A 335 38.30 -4.26 23.47
N PHE A 336 39.26 -3.36 23.73
CA PHE A 336 39.59 -2.96 25.10
C PHE A 336 38.40 -2.36 25.85
N LYS A 337 37.68 -1.42 25.22
CA LYS A 337 36.47 -0.80 25.82
C LYS A 337 35.36 -1.82 26.03
N SER A 338 35.11 -2.68 25.05
CA SER A 338 34.06 -3.68 25.13
C SER A 338 34.31 -4.69 26.25
N VAL A 339 35.56 -5.15 26.44
CA VAL A 339 35.92 -6.01 27.59
C VAL A 339 35.67 -5.30 28.92
N LEU A 340 36.01 -4.01 29.03
CA LEU A 340 35.75 -3.23 30.24
C LEU A 340 34.25 -3.09 30.53
N ASP A 341 33.44 -2.88 29.50
CA ASP A 341 32.00 -2.75 29.63
C ASP A 341 31.34 -4.06 30.06
N VAL A 342 31.75 -5.20 29.50
CA VAL A 342 31.29 -6.52 29.94
C VAL A 342 31.65 -6.76 31.42
N ILE A 343 32.90 -6.46 31.82
CA ILE A 343 33.34 -6.55 33.22
C ILE A 343 32.56 -5.61 34.13
N ALA A 344 32.24 -4.40 33.66
CA ALA A 344 31.47 -3.41 34.41
C ALA A 344 30.01 -3.81 34.59
N LYS A 345 29.36 -4.32 33.53
CA LYS A 345 27.98 -4.84 33.56
C LYS A 345 27.86 -6.05 34.48
N ALA A 346 28.85 -6.95 34.46
CA ALA A 346 28.88 -8.10 35.36
C ALA A 346 28.93 -7.68 36.84
N LYS A 347 29.53 -6.53 37.18
CA LYS A 347 29.71 -6.07 38.56
C LYS A 347 28.42 -6.05 39.36
N ASP A 348 27.32 -5.55 38.79
CA ASP A 348 26.05 -5.45 39.51
C ASP A 348 25.46 -6.83 39.79
N ARG A 349 25.64 -7.79 38.88
CA ARG A 349 25.24 -9.20 39.06
C ARG A 349 26.06 -9.87 40.14
N PHE A 350 27.37 -9.61 40.20
CA PHE A 350 28.23 -10.08 41.29
C PHE A 350 27.86 -9.48 42.65
N VAL A 351 27.47 -8.20 42.70
CA VAL A 351 26.97 -7.56 43.93
C VAL A 351 25.66 -8.21 44.38
N LEU A 352 24.76 -8.50 43.43
CA LEU A 352 23.50 -9.19 43.69
C LEU A 352 23.73 -10.62 44.21
N ALA A 353 24.57 -11.40 43.53
CA ALA A 353 24.94 -12.76 43.95
C ALA A 353 25.57 -12.79 45.35
N LYS A 354 26.42 -11.80 45.67
CA LYS A 354 27.00 -11.63 47.01
C LYS A 354 25.95 -11.31 48.08
N LYS A 355 24.94 -10.50 47.74
CA LYS A 355 23.85 -10.15 48.66
C LYS A 355 22.95 -11.36 48.94
N ILE A 356 22.70 -12.18 47.92
CA ILE A 356 21.86 -13.39 47.98
C ILE A 356 22.62 -14.57 48.63
N GLY A 357 23.94 -14.59 48.54
CA GLY A 357 24.79 -15.63 49.14
C GLY A 357 25.00 -16.87 48.25
N VAL A 358 24.93 -16.68 46.94
CA VAL A 358 25.21 -17.72 45.93
C VAL A 358 26.73 -17.94 45.83
N ASP A 359 27.18 -19.16 45.51
CA ASP A 359 28.61 -19.46 45.32
C ASP A 359 29.18 -18.72 44.10
N MET A 360 30.17 -17.85 44.34
CA MET A 360 30.82 -17.03 43.31
C MET A 360 32.25 -17.48 43.02
N SER A 361 32.70 -18.61 43.56
CA SER A 361 34.10 -19.03 43.49
C SER A 361 34.60 -19.18 42.05
N LYS A 362 33.83 -19.86 41.20
CA LYS A 362 34.15 -20.08 39.77
C LYS A 362 33.93 -18.82 38.90
N PRO A 363 32.85 -18.04 39.07
CA PRO A 363 32.73 -16.74 38.40
C PRO A 363 33.89 -15.77 38.73
N PHE A 364 34.34 -15.69 39.99
CA PHE A 364 35.45 -14.79 40.37
C PHE A 364 36.80 -15.20 39.78
N THR A 365 37.11 -16.49 39.70
CA THR A 365 38.36 -16.95 39.09
C THR A 365 38.40 -16.57 37.62
N LEU A 366 37.32 -16.82 36.88
CA LEU A 366 37.18 -16.43 35.47
C LEU A 366 37.29 -14.91 35.27
N LEU A 367 36.67 -14.10 36.15
CA LEU A 367 36.75 -12.63 36.06
C LEU A 367 38.17 -12.10 36.31
N ASN A 368 38.90 -12.71 37.25
CA ASN A 368 40.29 -12.34 37.52
C ASN A 368 41.20 -12.76 36.35
N THR A 369 40.98 -13.95 35.79
CA THR A 369 41.69 -14.38 34.56
C THR A 369 41.38 -13.46 33.38
N ALA A 370 40.16 -12.96 33.24
CA ALA A 370 39.80 -11.97 32.24
C ALA A 370 40.59 -10.66 32.43
N ARG A 371 40.67 -10.16 33.68
CA ARG A 371 41.45 -8.96 34.03
C ARG A 371 42.94 -9.11 33.77
N ASP A 372 43.50 -10.27 34.04
CA ASP A 372 44.92 -10.55 33.80
C ASP A 372 45.22 -10.61 32.29
N ASN A 373 44.34 -11.22 31.48
CA ASN A 373 44.47 -11.21 30.02
C ASN A 373 44.30 -9.80 29.43
N LEU A 374 43.40 -8.98 29.99
CA LEU A 374 43.24 -7.59 29.60
C LEU A 374 44.52 -6.77 29.86
N ARG A 375 45.20 -6.98 31.00
CA ARG A 375 46.50 -6.35 31.32
C ARG A 375 47.62 -6.80 30.38
N GLN A 376 47.56 -8.03 29.90
CA GLN A 376 48.49 -8.59 28.91
C GLN A 376 48.13 -8.23 27.46
N ARG A 377 47.11 -7.38 27.23
CA ARG A 377 46.59 -7.00 25.90
C ARG A 377 46.06 -8.17 25.06
N LYS A 378 45.67 -9.27 25.68
CA LYS A 378 45.02 -10.42 25.03
C LYS A 378 43.50 -10.26 25.08
N PHE A 379 42.96 -9.39 24.23
CA PHE A 379 41.57 -8.95 24.34
C PHE A 379 40.55 -10.06 24.05
N GLU A 380 40.84 -10.97 23.14
CA GLU A 380 39.95 -12.11 22.83
C GLU A 380 39.82 -13.07 24.02
N ASP A 381 40.96 -13.48 24.61
CA ASP A 381 40.95 -14.31 25.81
C ASP A 381 40.29 -13.58 26.98
N ALA A 382 40.57 -12.28 27.15
CA ALA A 382 39.95 -11.46 28.19
C ALA A 382 38.43 -11.40 28.04
N MET A 383 37.93 -11.19 26.81
CA MET A 383 36.50 -11.17 26.50
C MET A 383 35.86 -12.53 26.78
N LYS A 384 36.48 -13.61 26.31
CA LYS A 384 36.00 -14.98 26.51
C LYS A 384 35.87 -15.33 28.00
N TYR A 385 36.89 -15.05 28.80
CA TYR A 385 36.84 -15.30 30.24
C TYR A 385 35.84 -14.38 30.95
N ALA A 386 35.66 -13.13 30.51
CA ALA A 386 34.65 -12.22 31.05
C ALA A 386 33.23 -12.70 30.77
N GLN A 387 32.93 -13.14 29.55
CA GLN A 387 31.63 -13.71 29.17
C GLN A 387 31.36 -15.05 29.86
N GLN A 388 32.38 -15.91 30.02
CA GLN A 388 32.24 -17.16 30.79
C GLN A 388 31.96 -16.88 32.26
N SER A 389 32.62 -15.88 32.84
CA SER A 389 32.36 -15.41 34.21
C SER A 389 30.92 -14.89 34.35
N GLU A 390 30.46 -14.10 33.38
CA GLU A 390 29.09 -13.57 33.31
C GLU A 390 28.06 -14.71 33.21
N LYS A 391 28.28 -15.68 32.31
CA LYS A 391 27.38 -16.82 32.14
C LYS A 391 27.28 -17.68 33.41
N GLU A 392 28.41 -17.95 34.06
CA GLU A 392 28.43 -18.75 35.29
C GLU A 392 27.77 -18.01 36.47
N ILE A 393 27.90 -16.68 36.56
CA ILE A 393 27.18 -15.91 37.58
C ILE A 393 25.67 -15.85 37.28
N ASP A 394 25.27 -15.79 36.02
CA ASP A 394 23.87 -15.81 35.61
C ASP A 394 23.22 -17.15 35.93
N THR A 395 23.83 -18.28 35.57
CA THR A 395 23.32 -19.62 35.93
C THR A 395 23.22 -19.79 37.45
N ALA A 396 24.16 -19.22 38.20
CA ALA A 396 24.11 -19.25 39.67
C ALA A 396 22.96 -18.37 40.23
N LEU A 397 22.65 -17.24 39.57
CA LEU A 397 21.52 -16.38 39.91
C LEU A 397 20.17 -16.94 39.43
N GLU A 398 20.17 -17.77 38.40
CA GLU A 398 18.97 -18.37 37.78
C GLU A 398 18.19 -19.23 38.78
N VAL A 399 18.86 -20.05 39.58
CA VAL A 399 18.22 -20.86 40.64
C VAL A 399 17.51 -19.98 41.67
N PHE A 400 18.08 -18.82 42.00
CA PHE A 400 17.43 -17.85 42.88
C PHE A 400 16.25 -17.15 42.21
N THR A 401 16.39 -16.73 40.95
CA THR A 401 15.30 -16.08 40.22
C THR A 401 14.14 -17.03 40.00
N ASP A 402 14.39 -18.29 39.66
CA ASP A 402 13.37 -19.31 39.47
C ASP A 402 12.65 -19.61 40.79
N ALA A 403 13.40 -19.79 41.89
CA ALA A 403 12.79 -20.00 43.20
C ALA A 403 11.96 -18.79 43.67
N ARG A 404 12.41 -17.56 43.36
CA ARG A 404 11.67 -16.33 43.66
C ARG A 404 10.41 -16.25 42.81
N ASP A 405 10.52 -16.50 41.52
CA ASP A 405 9.44 -16.34 40.56
C ASP A 405 8.37 -17.40 40.79
N GLU A 406 8.75 -18.67 41.03
CA GLU A 406 7.82 -19.73 41.42
C GLU A 406 7.16 -19.46 42.78
N LEU A 407 7.86 -18.85 43.74
CA LEU A 407 7.24 -18.42 45.01
C LEU A 407 6.23 -17.28 44.80
N VAL A 408 6.53 -16.35 43.89
CA VAL A 408 5.60 -15.27 43.50
C VAL A 408 4.39 -15.84 42.77
N GLU A 409 4.60 -16.75 41.82
CA GLU A 409 3.53 -17.45 41.10
C GLU A 409 2.68 -18.28 42.05
N LEU A 410 3.28 -19.02 42.99
CA LEU A 410 2.52 -19.72 44.04
C LEU A 410 1.66 -18.75 44.85
N THR A 411 2.21 -17.59 45.22
CA THR A 411 1.45 -16.58 45.97
C THR A 411 0.29 -16.01 45.14
N LYS A 412 0.50 -15.78 43.85
CA LYS A 412 -0.56 -15.33 42.93
C LYS A 412 -1.62 -16.40 42.76
N GLU A 413 -1.24 -17.65 42.57
CA GLU A 413 -2.15 -18.77 42.31
C GLU A 413 -2.99 -19.11 43.54
N ILE A 414 -2.41 -19.02 44.75
CA ILE A 414 -3.16 -19.14 46.00
C ILE A 414 -4.17 -18.00 46.11
N LYS A 415 -3.74 -16.75 45.88
CA LYS A 415 -4.65 -15.61 45.91
C LYS A 415 -5.76 -15.75 44.86
N PHE A 416 -5.42 -16.25 43.68
CA PHE A 416 -6.37 -16.54 42.63
C PHE A 416 -7.41 -17.57 43.07
N ALA A 417 -6.97 -18.70 43.64
CA ALA A 417 -7.84 -19.72 44.19
C ALA A 417 -8.73 -19.17 45.34
N GLU A 418 -8.23 -18.21 46.13
CA GLU A 418 -9.03 -17.50 47.14
C GLU A 418 -10.10 -16.58 46.54
N ASP A 419 -9.73 -15.79 45.53
CA ASP A 419 -10.62 -14.82 44.89
C ASP A 419 -11.82 -15.51 44.22
N ILE A 420 -11.66 -16.76 43.76
CA ILE A 420 -12.75 -17.61 43.24
C ILE A 420 -13.46 -18.44 44.31
N GLY A 421 -13.05 -18.34 45.58
CA GLY A 421 -13.70 -18.94 46.74
C GLY A 421 -13.37 -20.41 47.00
N SER A 422 -12.20 -20.89 46.57
CA SER A 422 -11.70 -22.23 46.91
C SER A 422 -11.14 -22.31 48.33
N GLU A 423 -11.23 -23.49 48.95
CA GLU A 423 -10.56 -23.76 50.22
C GLU A 423 -9.06 -23.98 50.02
N VAL A 424 -8.23 -23.02 50.42
CA VAL A 424 -6.76 -23.03 50.20
C VAL A 424 -5.93 -23.23 51.48
N LEU A 425 -6.54 -23.69 52.58
CA LEU A 425 -5.87 -23.80 53.88
C LEU A 425 -4.59 -24.65 53.82
N SER A 426 -4.64 -25.82 53.18
CA SER A 426 -3.48 -26.69 53.00
C SER A 426 -2.39 -26.04 52.14
N VAL A 427 -2.78 -25.32 51.10
CA VAL A 427 -1.85 -24.66 50.16
C VAL A 427 -1.14 -23.46 50.83
N LYS A 428 -1.81 -22.76 51.75
CA LYS A 428 -1.20 -21.70 52.56
C LYS A 428 -0.13 -22.22 53.51
N GLU A 429 -0.30 -23.42 54.06
CA GLU A 429 0.74 -24.07 54.87
C GLU A 429 1.98 -24.37 54.03
N VAL A 430 1.78 -24.87 52.80
CA VAL A 430 2.87 -25.08 51.83
C VAL A 430 3.55 -23.75 51.46
N LEU A 431 2.80 -22.67 51.24
CA LEU A 431 3.39 -21.34 51.00
C LEU A 431 4.22 -20.84 52.18
N ALA A 432 3.76 -21.05 53.42
CA ALA A 432 4.51 -20.66 54.61
C ALA A 432 5.81 -21.46 54.74
N GLU A 433 5.80 -22.77 54.43
CA GLU A 433 6.99 -23.60 54.37
C GLU A 433 7.94 -23.14 53.23
N THR A 434 7.40 -22.81 52.06
CA THR A 434 8.14 -22.31 50.90
C THR A 434 8.82 -20.98 51.20
N LYS A 435 8.13 -20.03 51.85
CA LYS A 435 8.71 -18.74 52.28
C LYS A 435 9.84 -18.92 53.28
N ARG A 436 9.69 -19.82 54.25
CA ARG A 436 10.77 -20.14 55.21
C ARG A 436 11.99 -20.73 54.50
N SER A 437 11.79 -21.62 53.53
CA SER A 437 12.87 -22.18 52.71
C SER A 437 13.61 -21.08 51.93
N PHE A 438 12.87 -20.15 51.34
CA PHE A 438 13.43 -19.01 50.60
C PHE A 438 14.22 -18.06 51.51
N GLU A 439 13.71 -17.76 52.70
CA GLU A 439 14.40 -16.95 53.73
C GLU A 439 15.69 -17.64 54.23
N SER A 440 15.69 -18.97 54.33
CA SER A 440 16.87 -19.75 54.68
C SER A 440 17.89 -19.93 53.54
N ARG A 441 17.61 -19.37 52.35
CA ARG A 441 18.44 -19.44 51.14
C ARG A 441 18.62 -20.84 50.55
N ASP A 442 17.68 -21.74 50.86
CA ASP A 442 17.60 -23.07 50.25
C ASP A 442 16.66 -22.99 49.03
N PHE A 443 17.20 -22.49 47.92
CA PHE A 443 16.43 -22.16 46.72
C PHE A 443 15.94 -23.40 45.96
N ASP A 444 16.71 -24.49 45.98
CA ASP A 444 16.31 -25.77 45.38
C ASP A 444 15.08 -26.35 46.09
N ARG A 445 15.10 -26.39 47.42
CA ARG A 445 13.95 -26.82 48.22
C ARG A 445 12.77 -25.86 48.09
N THR A 446 13.04 -24.56 47.93
CA THR A 446 11.98 -23.57 47.67
C THR A 446 11.27 -23.87 46.35
N LEU A 447 12.02 -24.16 45.28
CA LEU A 447 11.47 -24.46 43.96
C LEU A 447 10.58 -25.72 44.01
N GLU A 448 11.01 -26.77 44.71
CA GLU A 448 10.24 -28.00 44.87
C GLU A 448 8.92 -27.77 45.63
N LEU A 449 8.99 -27.07 46.76
CA LEU A 449 7.81 -26.74 47.56
C LEU A 449 6.86 -25.79 46.83
N ALA A 450 7.39 -24.83 46.06
CA ALA A 450 6.61 -23.91 45.25
C ALA A 450 5.80 -24.65 44.17
N LYS A 451 6.45 -25.56 43.42
CA LYS A 451 5.80 -26.38 42.39
C LYS A 451 4.73 -27.30 42.97
N ARG A 452 4.99 -27.92 44.12
CA ARG A 452 3.98 -28.73 44.83
C ARG A 452 2.78 -27.87 45.21
N GLY A 453 3.02 -26.70 45.83
CA GLY A 453 1.97 -25.76 46.20
C GLY A 453 1.15 -25.30 44.99
N LEU A 454 1.77 -25.06 43.83
CA LEU A 454 1.09 -24.64 42.61
C LEU A 454 0.13 -25.71 42.09
N THR A 455 0.54 -26.98 42.13
CA THR A 455 -0.33 -28.09 41.72
C THR A 455 -1.55 -28.24 42.64
N GLU A 456 -1.35 -28.06 43.95
CA GLU A 456 -2.45 -28.12 44.93
C GLU A 456 -3.39 -26.90 44.79
N ALA A 457 -2.85 -25.70 44.55
CA ALA A 457 -3.64 -24.48 44.30
C ALA A 457 -4.54 -24.64 43.07
N ARG A 458 -3.97 -25.10 41.95
CA ARG A 458 -4.71 -25.32 40.69
C ARG A 458 -5.81 -26.36 40.84
N LYS A 459 -5.54 -27.43 41.58
CA LYS A 459 -6.56 -28.45 41.86
C LYS A 459 -7.73 -27.87 42.67
N ALA A 460 -7.44 -27.10 43.72
CA ALA A 460 -8.47 -26.44 44.53
C ALA A 460 -9.30 -25.43 43.69
N ALA A 461 -8.66 -24.73 42.75
CA ALA A 461 -9.34 -23.83 41.81
C ALA A 461 -10.27 -24.61 40.85
N TYR A 462 -9.80 -25.73 40.31
CA TYR A 462 -10.55 -26.60 39.40
C TYR A 462 -11.80 -27.20 40.05
N ASP A 463 -11.67 -27.75 41.26
CA ASP A 463 -12.78 -28.36 42.00
C ASP A 463 -13.88 -27.32 42.30
N ARG A 464 -13.49 -26.07 42.60
CA ARG A 464 -14.43 -24.97 42.83
C ARG A 464 -15.17 -24.53 41.56
N ALA A 465 -14.47 -24.52 40.43
CA ALA A 465 -15.10 -24.21 39.14
C ALA A 465 -16.18 -25.24 38.79
N LEU A 466 -15.93 -26.53 39.00
CA LEU A 466 -16.92 -27.58 38.78
C LEU A 466 -18.15 -27.44 39.69
N ASP A 467 -17.96 -27.16 40.99
CA ASP A 467 -19.07 -26.91 41.92
C ASP A 467 -19.92 -25.68 41.50
N THR A 468 -19.27 -24.65 40.96
CA THR A 468 -19.96 -23.45 40.48
C THR A 468 -20.75 -23.72 39.20
N ILE A 469 -20.19 -24.50 38.26
CA ILE A 469 -20.88 -24.94 37.03
C ILE A 469 -22.11 -25.80 37.37
N ASP A 470 -21.99 -26.74 38.31
CA ASP A 470 -23.12 -27.59 38.73
C ASP A 470 -24.26 -26.77 39.36
N LYS A 471 -23.93 -25.79 40.20
CA LYS A 471 -24.92 -24.84 40.73
C LYS A 471 -25.57 -24.00 39.64
N THR A 472 -24.79 -23.60 38.63
CA THR A 472 -25.28 -22.84 37.47
C THR A 472 -26.27 -23.66 36.66
N ASP A 473 -25.92 -24.89 36.31
CA ASP A 473 -26.79 -25.81 35.56
C ASP A 473 -28.11 -26.09 36.30
N LYS A 474 -28.07 -26.30 37.62
CA LYS A 474 -29.28 -26.45 38.45
C LYS A 474 -30.16 -25.21 38.40
N THR A 475 -29.59 -24.02 38.52
CA THR A 475 -30.33 -22.75 38.51
C THR A 475 -30.95 -22.46 37.14
N VAL A 476 -30.20 -22.71 36.06
CA VAL A 476 -30.67 -22.60 34.68
C VAL A 476 -31.83 -23.56 34.41
N LYS A 477 -31.72 -24.83 34.84
CA LYS A 477 -32.79 -25.83 34.73
C LYS A 477 -34.04 -25.41 35.49
N LEU A 478 -33.88 -24.88 36.70
CA LEU A 478 -34.98 -24.37 37.51
C LEU A 478 -35.71 -23.21 36.80
N GLY A 479 -34.94 -22.27 36.23
CA GLY A 479 -35.51 -21.16 35.49
C GLY A 479 -36.30 -21.57 34.24
N LYS A 480 -35.85 -22.60 33.52
CA LYS A 480 -36.60 -23.17 32.40
C LYS A 480 -37.93 -23.77 32.85
N GLN A 481 -37.95 -24.51 33.97
CA GLN A 481 -39.18 -25.10 34.50
C GLN A 481 -40.22 -24.04 34.90
N MET A 482 -39.76 -22.86 35.31
CA MET A 482 -40.60 -21.73 35.71
C MET A 482 -41.03 -20.84 34.53
N GLY A 483 -40.56 -21.13 33.31
CA GLY A 483 -40.89 -20.34 32.11
C GLY A 483 -40.17 -19.00 32.02
N ALA A 484 -39.05 -18.84 32.73
CA ALA A 484 -38.19 -17.66 32.58
C ALA A 484 -37.37 -17.75 31.28
N ASP A 485 -37.04 -16.58 30.70
CA ASP A 485 -36.15 -16.51 29.54
C ASP A 485 -34.70 -16.72 30.00
N ILE A 486 -34.18 -17.92 29.79
CA ILE A 486 -32.85 -18.34 30.23
C ILE A 486 -31.82 -18.25 29.09
N THR A 487 -32.17 -17.67 27.95
CA THR A 487 -31.32 -17.67 26.74
C THR A 487 -29.92 -17.10 27.01
N GLU A 488 -29.86 -15.97 27.72
CA GLU A 488 -28.60 -15.32 28.12
C GLU A 488 -27.79 -16.21 29.08
N ALA A 489 -28.43 -16.74 30.12
CA ALA A 489 -27.77 -17.59 31.10
C ALA A 489 -27.29 -18.92 30.50
N GLU A 490 -28.01 -19.51 29.55
CA GLU A 490 -27.58 -20.70 28.80
C GLU A 490 -26.36 -20.42 27.92
N GLY A 491 -26.35 -19.28 27.22
CA GLY A 491 -25.21 -18.84 26.44
C GLY A 491 -23.97 -18.64 27.31
N LEU A 492 -24.13 -18.06 28.49
CA LEU A 492 -23.06 -17.89 29.48
C LEU A 492 -22.59 -19.24 30.06
N LEU A 493 -23.49 -20.18 30.34
CA LEU A 493 -23.14 -21.53 30.82
C LEU A 493 -22.38 -22.32 29.75
N GLN A 494 -22.79 -22.27 28.49
CA GLN A 494 -22.07 -22.87 27.36
C GLN A 494 -20.65 -22.31 27.24
N ARG A 495 -20.51 -20.98 27.34
CA ARG A 495 -19.20 -20.33 27.32
C ARG A 495 -18.35 -20.71 28.54
N ALA A 496 -18.95 -20.83 29.71
CA ALA A 496 -18.28 -21.28 30.92
C ALA A 496 -17.75 -22.72 30.78
N LEU A 497 -18.53 -23.61 30.17
CA LEU A 497 -18.11 -24.99 29.86
C LEU A 497 -16.98 -25.03 28.83
N SER A 498 -17.02 -24.16 27.80
CA SER A 498 -15.93 -24.07 26.83
C SER A 498 -14.64 -23.51 27.44
N SER A 499 -14.73 -22.47 28.29
CA SER A 499 -13.58 -21.95 29.02
C SER A 499 -13.01 -22.99 29.97
N MET A 500 -13.85 -23.83 30.59
CA MET A 500 -13.41 -24.96 31.40
C MET A 500 -12.64 -26.00 30.57
N ALA A 501 -13.11 -26.32 29.36
CA ALA A 501 -12.44 -27.25 28.44
C ALA A 501 -11.09 -26.73 27.94
N ASN A 502 -10.92 -25.40 27.88
CA ASN A 502 -9.68 -24.73 27.51
C ASN A 502 -8.76 -24.45 28.71
N GLU A 503 -9.06 -25.01 29.89
CA GLU A 503 -8.33 -24.78 31.16
C GLU A 503 -8.33 -23.32 31.66
N GLU A 504 -9.23 -22.47 31.15
CA GLU A 504 -9.44 -21.08 31.58
C GLU A 504 -10.36 -21.00 32.80
N ILE A 505 -9.88 -21.51 33.94
CA ILE A 505 -10.63 -21.58 35.21
C ILE A 505 -11.22 -20.23 35.67
N PRO A 506 -10.50 -19.08 35.64
CA PRO A 506 -11.05 -17.80 36.08
C PRO A 506 -12.30 -17.39 35.30
N GLU A 507 -12.21 -17.52 33.97
CA GLU A 507 -13.26 -17.09 33.06
C GLU A 507 -14.45 -18.04 33.16
N SER A 508 -14.20 -19.34 33.35
CA SER A 508 -15.25 -20.33 33.59
C SER A 508 -16.06 -20.03 34.87
N VAL A 509 -15.40 -19.72 35.99
CA VAL A 509 -16.09 -19.35 37.24
C VAL A 509 -16.86 -18.04 37.09
N ARG A 510 -16.23 -17.03 36.46
CA ARG A 510 -16.85 -15.72 36.23
C ARG A 510 -18.12 -15.84 35.37
N LEU A 511 -18.03 -16.56 34.26
CA LEU A 511 -19.17 -16.81 33.35
C LEU A 511 -20.27 -17.65 34.02
N SER A 512 -19.89 -18.61 34.87
CA SER A 512 -20.84 -19.39 35.68
C SER A 512 -21.60 -18.51 36.68
N ASN A 513 -20.91 -17.62 37.40
CA ASN A 513 -21.57 -16.68 38.32
C ASN A 513 -22.48 -15.69 37.58
N LEU A 514 -22.03 -15.14 36.45
CA LEU A 514 -22.87 -14.29 35.60
C LEU A 514 -24.10 -15.04 35.07
N SER A 515 -23.95 -16.32 34.73
CA SER A 515 -25.07 -17.17 34.35
C SER A 515 -26.05 -17.40 35.50
N ILE A 516 -25.57 -17.64 36.73
CA ILE A 516 -26.42 -17.72 37.94
C ILE A 516 -27.15 -16.41 38.18
N GLU A 517 -26.48 -15.27 38.08
CA GLU A 517 -27.08 -13.94 38.25
C GLU A 517 -28.14 -13.67 37.19
N ALA A 518 -27.83 -13.92 35.91
CA ALA A 518 -28.76 -13.77 34.80
C ALA A 518 -29.98 -14.70 34.97
N ALA A 519 -29.76 -15.96 35.33
CA ALA A 519 -30.84 -16.91 35.59
C ALA A 519 -31.69 -16.49 36.79
N SER A 520 -31.08 -16.08 37.90
CA SER A 520 -31.77 -15.63 39.11
C SER A 520 -32.56 -14.35 38.86
N ALA A 521 -32.02 -13.40 38.09
CA ALA A 521 -32.71 -12.18 37.68
C ALA A 521 -33.90 -12.49 36.76
N ALA A 522 -33.72 -13.39 35.79
CA ALA A 522 -34.79 -13.82 34.90
C ALA A 522 -35.91 -14.53 35.67
N ILE A 523 -35.57 -15.43 36.60
CA ILE A 523 -36.52 -16.09 37.49
C ILE A 523 -37.24 -15.07 38.37
N THR A 524 -36.49 -14.17 39.01
CA THR A 524 -37.05 -13.12 39.88
C THR A 524 -38.01 -12.23 39.10
N ARG A 525 -37.67 -11.85 37.87
CA ARG A 525 -38.54 -11.06 37.00
C ARG A 525 -39.83 -11.81 36.71
N VAL A 526 -39.76 -13.06 36.24
CA VAL A 526 -40.96 -13.85 35.92
C VAL A 526 -41.84 -14.10 37.15
N LEU A 527 -41.25 -14.39 38.30
CA LEU A 527 -41.99 -14.56 39.55
C LEU A 527 -42.57 -13.24 40.06
N SER A 528 -41.84 -12.13 39.93
CA SER A 528 -42.32 -10.79 40.30
C SER A 528 -43.44 -10.32 39.39
N ASP A 529 -43.33 -10.54 38.09
CA ASP A 529 -44.37 -10.24 37.09
C ASP A 529 -45.62 -11.06 37.42
N ARG A 530 -45.46 -12.35 37.71
CA ARG A 530 -46.57 -13.22 38.11
C ARG A 530 -47.18 -12.79 39.45
N LEU A 531 -46.36 -12.42 40.42
CA LEU A 531 -46.81 -11.93 41.72
C LEU A 531 -47.55 -10.60 41.58
N HIS A 532 -47.04 -9.68 40.75
CA HIS A 532 -47.65 -8.40 40.46
C HIS A 532 -49.00 -8.59 39.77
N ASN A 533 -49.08 -9.43 38.75
CA ASN A 533 -50.33 -9.70 38.03
C ASN A 533 -51.41 -10.30 38.95
N ILE A 534 -51.00 -11.23 39.84
CA ILE A 534 -51.92 -11.85 40.82
C ILE A 534 -52.32 -10.82 41.90
N ASP A 535 -51.39 -10.00 42.40
CA ASP A 535 -51.63 -8.96 43.42
C ASP A 535 -52.51 -7.82 42.87
N GLU A 536 -52.29 -7.39 41.62
CA GLU A 536 -53.10 -6.40 40.92
C GLU A 536 -54.51 -6.92 40.67
N PHE A 537 -54.64 -8.17 40.24
CA PHE A 537 -55.95 -8.82 40.12
C PHE A 537 -56.68 -8.80 41.46
N VAL A 538 -56.06 -9.24 42.55
CA VAL A 538 -56.72 -9.30 43.86
C VAL A 538 -57.08 -7.91 44.40
N LYS A 539 -56.29 -6.88 44.14
CA LYS A 539 -56.59 -5.49 44.53
C LYS A 539 -57.72 -4.86 43.72
N SER A 540 -57.78 -5.16 42.43
CA SER A 540 -58.82 -4.64 41.52
C SER A 540 -60.13 -5.42 41.65
N PHE A 541 -60.06 -6.68 42.11
CA PHE A 541 -61.22 -7.54 42.27
C PHE A 541 -62.19 -7.01 43.34
N SER A 542 -63.23 -6.36 42.83
CA SER A 542 -64.36 -5.76 43.54
C SER A 542 -65.07 -6.61 44.63
N ASP A 543 -64.96 -7.94 44.64
CA ASP A 543 -65.60 -8.84 45.61
C ASP A 543 -64.56 -9.40 46.61
N GLY A 544 -64.04 -8.50 47.46
CA GLY A 544 -62.85 -8.74 48.29
C GLY A 544 -62.96 -9.87 49.32
N GLU A 545 -64.16 -10.24 49.75
CA GLU A 545 -64.37 -11.39 50.65
C GLU A 545 -64.02 -12.73 49.99
N ALA A 546 -64.20 -12.84 48.66
CA ALA A 546 -63.98 -14.09 47.94
C ALA A 546 -62.50 -14.41 47.64
N VAL A 547 -61.59 -13.45 47.86
CA VAL A 547 -60.15 -13.55 47.51
C VAL A 547 -59.22 -13.41 48.73
N ALA A 548 -59.75 -13.36 49.95
CA ALA A 548 -58.99 -13.16 51.19
C ALA A 548 -57.88 -14.23 51.38
N ASP A 549 -58.20 -15.50 51.18
CA ASP A 549 -57.25 -16.61 51.30
C ASP A 549 -56.10 -16.52 50.27
N VAL A 550 -56.34 -15.85 49.13
CA VAL A 550 -55.34 -15.66 48.08
C VAL A 550 -54.34 -14.55 48.48
N VAL A 551 -54.79 -13.52 49.20
CA VAL A 551 -53.92 -12.44 49.72
C VAL A 551 -52.85 -12.98 50.67
N GLU A 552 -53.22 -13.93 51.52
CA GLU A 552 -52.28 -14.60 52.43
C GLU A 552 -51.24 -15.40 51.65
N THR A 553 -51.67 -16.19 50.66
CA THR A 553 -50.77 -16.96 49.79
C THR A 553 -49.82 -16.06 48.97
N ILE A 554 -50.26 -14.90 48.50
CA ILE A 554 -49.41 -13.90 47.80
C ILE A 554 -48.36 -13.32 48.75
N SER A 555 -48.74 -13.02 49.99
CA SER A 555 -47.83 -12.46 51.00
C SER A 555 -46.71 -13.44 51.34
N ASP A 556 -47.07 -14.72 51.51
CA ASP A 556 -46.09 -15.79 51.70
C ASP A 556 -45.19 -15.98 50.47
N ALA A 557 -45.76 -15.95 49.25
CA ALA A 557 -44.97 -16.03 48.03
C ALA A 557 -43.97 -14.86 47.93
N ARG A 558 -44.36 -13.64 48.31
CA ARG A 558 -43.50 -12.46 48.32
C ARG A 558 -42.34 -12.61 49.30
N LEU A 559 -42.60 -13.15 50.48
CA LEU A 559 -41.55 -13.45 51.46
C LEU A 559 -40.55 -14.47 50.90
N ARG A 560 -41.04 -15.59 50.33
CA ARG A 560 -40.17 -16.63 49.75
C ARG A 560 -39.36 -16.14 48.56
N LEU A 561 -39.91 -15.24 47.74
CA LEU A 561 -39.18 -14.60 46.65
C LEU A 561 -38.06 -13.70 47.17
N SER A 562 -38.30 -12.94 48.25
CA SER A 562 -37.27 -12.10 48.89
C SER A 562 -36.14 -12.91 49.53
N GLU A 563 -36.44 -14.12 49.97
CA GLU A 563 -35.47 -15.10 50.49
C GLU A 563 -34.73 -15.87 49.37
N GLN A 564 -34.98 -15.55 48.09
CA GLN A 564 -34.48 -16.29 46.92
C GLN A 564 -34.89 -17.79 46.90
N SER A 565 -35.95 -18.15 47.61
CA SER A 565 -36.55 -19.48 47.57
C SER A 565 -37.51 -19.59 46.39
N PHE A 566 -36.93 -19.64 45.17
CA PHE A 566 -37.68 -19.56 43.92
C PHE A 566 -38.68 -20.71 43.74
N GLU A 567 -38.31 -21.94 44.08
CA GLU A 567 -39.20 -23.12 44.01
C GLU A 567 -40.47 -22.90 44.83
N ARG A 568 -40.29 -22.51 46.10
CA ARG A 568 -41.41 -22.35 47.03
C ARG A 568 -42.29 -21.16 46.65
N SER A 569 -41.69 -20.07 46.20
CA SER A 569 -42.43 -18.92 45.68
C SER A 569 -43.27 -19.28 44.46
N TYR A 570 -42.74 -20.09 43.54
CA TYR A 570 -43.46 -20.51 42.34
C TYR A 570 -44.66 -21.40 42.65
N GLU A 571 -44.51 -22.35 43.58
CA GLU A 571 -45.61 -23.22 44.03
C GLU A 571 -46.78 -22.41 44.61
N LEU A 572 -46.48 -21.46 45.50
CA LEU A 572 -47.50 -20.60 46.12
C LEU A 572 -48.21 -19.71 45.09
N LEU A 573 -47.48 -19.13 44.13
CA LEU A 573 -48.10 -18.32 43.07
C LEU A 573 -48.98 -19.17 42.13
N LYS A 574 -48.61 -20.43 41.89
CA LYS A 574 -49.43 -21.37 41.10
C LYS A 574 -50.74 -21.70 41.83
N GLU A 575 -50.69 -21.93 43.14
CA GLU A 575 -51.87 -22.16 43.97
C GLU A 575 -52.80 -20.93 43.99
N ALA A 576 -52.22 -19.73 44.20
CA ALA A 576 -52.95 -18.47 44.19
C ALA A 576 -53.68 -18.23 42.86
N GLN A 577 -53.02 -18.52 41.73
CA GLN A 577 -53.62 -18.37 40.40
C GLN A 577 -54.82 -19.32 40.19
N GLN A 578 -54.72 -20.58 40.60
CA GLN A 578 -55.83 -21.54 40.44
C GLN A 578 -57.08 -21.13 41.23
N LYS A 579 -56.87 -20.60 42.44
CA LYS A 579 -57.95 -20.07 43.29
C LYS A 579 -58.63 -18.85 42.64
N ILE A 580 -57.84 -17.91 42.12
CA ILE A 580 -58.35 -16.74 41.37
C ILE A 580 -59.20 -17.15 40.17
N GLU A 581 -58.73 -18.11 39.35
CA GLU A 581 -59.47 -18.54 38.16
C GLU A 581 -60.85 -19.12 38.50
N THR A 582 -60.93 -19.85 39.62
CA THR A 582 -62.19 -20.48 40.07
C THR A 582 -63.18 -19.41 40.56
N VAL A 583 -62.73 -18.51 41.44
CA VAL A 583 -63.56 -17.44 42.00
C VAL A 583 -64.00 -16.44 40.93
N GLY A 584 -63.08 -16.03 40.04
CA GLY A 584 -63.36 -15.08 38.98
C GLY A 584 -64.43 -15.57 38.01
N LYS A 585 -64.40 -16.86 37.66
CA LYS A 585 -65.40 -17.46 36.76
C LYS A 585 -66.80 -17.47 37.37
N GLU A 586 -66.94 -17.88 38.62
CA GLU A 586 -68.23 -17.93 39.33
C GLU A 586 -68.88 -16.55 39.48
N VAL A 587 -68.08 -15.51 39.72
CA VAL A 587 -68.57 -14.12 39.80
C VAL A 587 -69.02 -13.62 38.42
N CYS A 588 -68.24 -13.85 37.37
CA CYS A 588 -68.59 -13.41 36.02
C CYS A 588 -69.86 -14.09 35.48
N ASP A 589 -70.01 -15.40 35.71
CA ASP A 589 -71.19 -16.16 35.28
C ASP A 589 -72.48 -15.60 35.93
N ARG A 590 -72.42 -15.25 37.22
CA ARG A 590 -73.55 -14.60 37.92
C ARG A 590 -73.88 -13.23 37.32
N LEU A 591 -72.90 -12.39 37.04
CA LEU A 591 -73.11 -11.04 36.48
C LEU A 591 -73.64 -11.09 35.05
N ILE A 592 -73.16 -12.00 34.22
CA ILE A 592 -73.66 -12.18 32.84
C ILE A 592 -75.12 -12.60 32.83
N ALA A 593 -75.56 -13.44 33.77
CA ALA A 593 -76.97 -13.81 33.89
C ALA A 593 -77.85 -12.59 34.20
N VAL A 594 -77.43 -11.72 35.11
CA VAL A 594 -78.15 -10.48 35.45
C VAL A 594 -78.14 -9.49 34.27
N ALA A 595 -77.00 -9.33 33.59
CA ALA A 595 -76.87 -8.49 32.40
C ALA A 595 -77.82 -8.92 31.28
N ALA A 596 -77.90 -10.23 31.01
CA ALA A 596 -78.81 -10.78 30.01
C ALA A 596 -80.29 -10.51 30.35
N GLU A 597 -80.68 -10.61 31.62
CA GLU A 597 -82.04 -10.26 32.06
C GLU A 597 -82.36 -8.78 31.80
N LYS A 598 -81.43 -7.88 32.11
CA LYS A 598 -81.57 -6.44 31.91
C LYS A 598 -81.60 -6.04 30.44
N MET A 599 -80.78 -6.66 29.59
CA MET A 599 -80.79 -6.43 28.15
C MET A 599 -82.11 -6.88 27.51
N ASN A 600 -82.69 -7.98 27.97
CA ASN A 600 -84.02 -8.40 27.54
C ASN A 600 -85.09 -7.35 27.89
N LYS A 601 -84.97 -6.70 29.05
CA LYS A 601 -85.84 -5.57 29.42
C LYS A 601 -85.60 -4.34 28.52
N VAL A 602 -84.35 -4.00 28.18
CA VAL A 602 -84.06 -2.92 27.20
C VAL A 602 -84.78 -3.16 25.87
N ARG A 603 -84.73 -4.39 25.34
CA ARG A 603 -85.45 -4.79 24.11
C ARG A 603 -86.96 -4.56 24.23
N GLN A 604 -87.56 -5.00 25.33
CA GLN A 604 -89.00 -4.84 25.57
C GLN A 604 -89.44 -3.38 25.65
N PHE A 605 -88.55 -2.47 26.03
CA PHE A 605 -88.85 -1.05 26.17
C PHE A 605 -88.65 -0.27 24.86
N GLY A 606 -88.21 -0.96 23.80
CA GLY A 606 -87.95 -0.39 22.47
C GLY A 606 -86.56 0.19 22.32
N GLY A 607 -85.62 -0.19 23.19
CA GLY A 607 -84.20 0.13 23.04
C GLY A 607 -83.49 -0.89 22.18
N ASP A 608 -82.47 -0.44 21.45
CA ASP A 608 -81.53 -1.32 20.76
C ASP A 608 -80.42 -1.76 21.73
N PRO A 609 -80.34 -3.04 22.12
CA PRO A 609 -79.27 -3.55 22.96
C PRO A 609 -78.02 -3.95 22.17
N SER A 610 -77.90 -3.68 20.86
CA SER A 610 -76.78 -4.18 20.03
C SER A 610 -75.40 -3.84 20.62
N ASP A 611 -75.21 -2.62 21.11
CA ASP A 611 -73.97 -2.21 21.79
C ASP A 611 -73.75 -3.01 23.09
N LEU A 612 -74.82 -3.29 23.84
CA LEU A 612 -74.78 -4.12 25.04
C LEU A 612 -74.52 -5.60 24.69
N GLU A 613 -74.95 -6.08 23.53
CA GLU A 613 -74.68 -7.43 23.02
C GLU A 613 -73.23 -7.62 22.61
N ILE A 614 -72.64 -6.61 22.01
CA ILE A 614 -71.21 -6.59 21.73
C ILE A 614 -70.44 -6.63 23.05
N LEU A 615 -70.83 -5.79 24.03
CA LEU A 615 -70.18 -5.75 25.34
C LEU A 615 -70.35 -7.05 26.12
N ILE A 616 -71.52 -7.69 26.12
CA ILE A 616 -71.72 -8.97 26.83
C ILE A 616 -70.99 -10.12 26.13
N THR A 617 -70.88 -10.09 24.80
CA THR A 617 -70.08 -11.06 24.04
C THR A 617 -68.60 -10.86 24.32
N ARG A 618 -68.15 -9.60 24.42
CA ARG A 618 -66.81 -9.25 24.88
C ARG A 618 -66.57 -9.76 26.30
N ALA A 619 -67.52 -9.59 27.22
CA ALA A 619 -67.41 -10.12 28.58
C ALA A 619 -67.27 -11.65 28.58
N LYS A 620 -68.07 -12.38 27.80
CA LYS A 620 -67.94 -13.84 27.61
C LYS A 620 -66.59 -14.24 27.02
N GLY A 621 -66.12 -13.52 26.00
CA GLY A 621 -64.79 -13.72 25.42
C GLY A 621 -63.65 -13.43 26.40
N SER A 622 -63.82 -12.45 27.30
CA SER A 622 -62.88 -12.19 28.38
C SER A 622 -62.85 -13.33 29.42
N ILE A 623 -63.97 -13.98 29.70
CA ILE A 623 -64.00 -15.21 30.54
C ILE A 623 -63.22 -16.34 29.88
N GLU A 624 -63.40 -16.58 28.57
CA GLU A 624 -62.63 -17.60 27.84
C GLU A 624 -61.13 -17.32 27.85
N LYS A 625 -60.76 -16.04 27.80
CA LYS A 625 -59.37 -15.57 27.94
C LYS A 625 -58.88 -15.49 29.39
N LYS A 626 -59.71 -15.90 30.37
CA LYS A 626 -59.44 -15.85 31.82
C LYS A 626 -59.15 -14.44 32.38
N VAL A 627 -59.66 -13.40 31.73
CA VAL A 627 -59.57 -12.00 32.19
C VAL A 627 -60.85 -11.67 32.94
N TYR A 628 -60.95 -12.16 34.17
CA TYR A 628 -62.20 -12.10 34.95
C TYR A 628 -62.54 -10.70 35.45
N GLU A 629 -61.55 -9.82 35.69
CA GLU A 629 -61.84 -8.45 36.11
C GLU A 629 -62.50 -7.67 34.98
N ASP A 630 -61.91 -7.66 33.78
CA ASP A 630 -62.52 -7.06 32.59
C ASP A 630 -63.90 -7.66 32.29
N ALA A 631 -64.05 -8.98 32.41
CA ALA A 631 -65.33 -9.64 32.19
C ALA A 631 -66.39 -9.18 33.20
N SER A 632 -66.04 -9.09 34.48
CA SER A 632 -66.96 -8.66 35.54
C SER A 632 -67.29 -7.17 35.45
N ALA A 633 -66.30 -6.32 35.16
CA ALA A 633 -66.47 -4.89 34.94
C ALA A 633 -67.33 -4.62 33.71
N THR A 634 -67.06 -5.28 32.59
CA THR A 634 -67.86 -5.17 31.36
C THR A 634 -69.29 -5.68 31.60
N ALA A 635 -69.49 -6.77 32.35
CA ALA A 635 -70.83 -7.25 32.67
C ALA A 635 -71.60 -6.29 33.58
N ARG A 636 -70.96 -5.65 34.56
CA ARG A 636 -71.57 -4.60 35.40
C ARG A 636 -71.85 -3.33 34.60
N GLU A 637 -70.95 -2.95 33.71
CA GLU A 637 -71.15 -1.85 32.79
C GLU A 637 -72.37 -2.11 31.90
N VAL A 638 -72.53 -3.32 31.38
CA VAL A 638 -73.73 -3.72 30.64
C VAL A 638 -74.98 -3.59 31.50
N ILE A 639 -74.95 -4.02 32.77
CA ILE A 639 -76.08 -3.88 33.70
C ILE A 639 -76.42 -2.41 33.93
N SER A 640 -75.43 -1.58 34.25
CA SER A 640 -75.62 -0.15 34.52
C SER A 640 -76.11 0.58 33.28
N ASN A 641 -75.47 0.35 32.12
CA ASN A 641 -75.86 0.94 30.86
C ASN A 641 -77.26 0.48 30.44
N ALA A 642 -77.63 -0.78 30.70
CA ALA A 642 -78.99 -1.25 30.48
C ALA A 642 -80.00 -0.53 31.38
N ASP A 643 -79.71 -0.34 32.68
CA ASP A 643 -80.58 0.37 33.61
C ASP A 643 -80.72 1.86 33.29
N ASP A 644 -79.63 2.52 32.94
CA ASP A 644 -79.62 3.91 32.47
C ASP A 644 -80.35 4.05 31.14
N MET A 645 -80.18 3.09 30.24
CA MET A 645 -80.89 3.06 28.97
C MET A 645 -82.39 2.85 29.18
N ILE A 646 -82.83 1.94 30.05
CA ILE A 646 -84.24 1.78 30.42
C ILE A 646 -84.80 3.09 30.99
N THR A 647 -84.08 3.71 31.92
CA THR A 647 -84.50 4.97 32.56
C THR A 647 -84.60 6.11 31.54
N ARG A 648 -83.60 6.24 30.66
CA ARG A 648 -83.53 7.24 29.61
C ARG A 648 -84.63 7.03 28.57
N LEU A 649 -84.86 5.79 28.13
CA LEU A 649 -85.93 5.44 27.19
C LEU A 649 -87.29 5.81 27.79
N LEU A 650 -87.51 5.53 29.08
CA LEU A 650 -88.76 5.91 29.72
C LEU A 650 -88.93 7.42 29.87
N ARG A 651 -87.88 8.14 30.28
CA ARG A 651 -87.90 9.61 30.34
C ARG A 651 -88.13 10.22 28.96
N ALA A 652 -87.51 9.67 27.92
CA ALA A 652 -87.73 10.08 26.54
C ALA A 652 -89.18 9.83 26.11
N LYS A 653 -89.79 8.69 26.49
CA LYS A 653 -91.22 8.46 26.27
C LYS A 653 -92.11 9.46 27.02
N PHE A 654 -91.77 9.82 28.26
CA PHE A 654 -92.48 10.86 29.03
C PHE A 654 -92.31 12.27 28.45
N SER A 655 -91.16 12.58 27.83
CA SER A 655 -90.93 13.85 27.15
C SER A 655 -91.68 13.87 25.82
N GLY A 656 -91.49 12.84 24.99
CA GLY A 656 -92.14 12.75 23.69
C GLY A 656 -93.65 12.79 23.81
N ILE A 657 -94.24 12.15 24.83
CA ILE A 657 -95.69 12.27 25.02
C ILE A 657 -96.13 13.68 25.41
N LYS A 658 -95.28 14.47 26.09
CA LYS A 658 -95.57 15.86 26.41
C LYS A 658 -95.60 16.70 25.14
N ASP A 659 -94.66 16.46 24.23
CA ASP A 659 -94.61 17.12 22.93
C ASP A 659 -95.86 16.78 22.12
N PHE A 660 -96.23 15.49 22.04
CA PHE A 660 -97.49 15.08 21.41
C PHE A 660 -98.73 15.64 22.10
N LEU A 661 -98.73 15.81 23.43
CA LEU A 661 -99.82 16.45 24.17
C LEU A 661 -99.92 17.96 23.85
N GLU A 662 -98.80 18.65 23.70
CA GLU A 662 -98.76 20.07 23.33
C GLU A 662 -99.15 20.26 21.87
N GLU A 663 -98.64 19.42 20.98
CA GLU A 663 -98.95 19.38 19.56
C GLU A 663 -100.43 19.10 19.32
N ALA A 664 -100.96 18.00 19.87
CA ALA A 664 -102.38 17.66 19.82
C ALA A 664 -103.26 18.82 20.32
N LYS A 665 -102.86 19.48 21.41
CA LYS A 665 -103.60 20.64 21.95
C LYS A 665 -103.53 21.85 21.02
N SER A 666 -102.39 22.12 20.39
CA SER A 666 -102.20 23.26 19.49
C SER A 666 -103.02 23.15 18.21
N ILE A 667 -103.26 21.92 17.74
CA ILE A 667 -104.05 21.62 16.53
C ILE A 667 -105.51 21.26 16.83
N GLY A 668 -105.96 21.42 18.09
CA GLY A 668 -107.38 21.31 18.47
C GLY A 668 -107.87 19.91 18.87
N ILE A 669 -106.99 18.92 19.03
CA ILE A 669 -107.33 17.55 19.48
C ILE A 669 -107.53 17.50 21.01
N SER A 670 -108.51 16.73 21.50
CA SER A 670 -108.80 16.57 22.95
C SER A 670 -107.74 15.71 23.67
N VAL A 671 -107.21 16.21 24.80
CA VAL A 671 -106.05 15.63 25.52
C VAL A 671 -106.33 15.22 26.99
N ASN A 672 -107.58 15.28 27.47
CA ASN A 672 -107.86 15.11 28.90
C ASN A 672 -107.57 13.69 29.41
N GLU A 673 -108.02 12.66 28.70
CA GLU A 673 -107.79 11.24 29.05
C GLU A 673 -106.30 10.87 29.01
N ALA A 674 -105.57 11.43 28.04
CA ALA A 674 -104.13 11.22 27.91
C ALA A 674 -103.35 11.84 29.08
N LYS A 675 -103.76 13.01 29.61
CA LYS A 675 -103.10 13.62 30.78
C LYS A 675 -103.24 12.79 32.05
N THR A 676 -104.38 12.16 32.26
CA THR A 676 -104.59 11.26 33.42
C THR A 676 -103.70 10.04 33.35
N ALA A 677 -103.63 9.37 32.19
CA ALA A 677 -102.80 8.19 32.01
C ALA A 677 -101.29 8.49 32.14
N VAL A 678 -100.82 9.65 31.65
CA VAL A 678 -99.42 10.10 31.84
C VAL A 678 -99.08 10.32 33.32
N LYS A 679 -100.02 10.85 34.11
CA LYS A 679 -99.80 11.07 35.54
C LYS A 679 -99.63 9.75 36.30
N ASP A 680 -100.46 8.76 35.99
CA ASP A 680 -100.38 7.43 36.61
C ASP A 680 -99.09 6.70 36.19
N ALA A 681 -98.70 6.82 34.92
CA ALA A 681 -97.42 6.30 34.43
C ALA A 681 -96.22 6.92 35.18
N ARG A 682 -96.25 8.23 35.46
CA ARG A 682 -95.18 8.90 36.24
C ARG A 682 -95.08 8.38 37.67
N ALA A 683 -96.20 8.13 38.33
CA ALA A 683 -96.19 7.57 39.69
C ALA A 683 -95.49 6.20 39.72
N LYS A 684 -95.77 5.34 38.75
CA LYS A 684 -95.11 4.02 38.62
C LYS A 684 -93.62 4.12 38.32
N PHE A 685 -93.20 5.13 37.55
CA PHE A 685 -91.78 5.39 37.29
C PHE A 685 -91.01 5.79 38.55
N GLU A 686 -91.60 6.65 39.41
CA GLU A 686 -90.97 7.05 40.68
C GLU A 686 -90.88 5.88 41.68
N GLU A 687 -91.83 4.93 41.63
CA GLU A 687 -91.79 3.67 42.38
C GLU A 687 -90.75 2.66 41.81
N LYS A 688 -90.03 3.01 40.73
CA LYS A 688 -89.14 2.13 39.96
C LYS A 688 -89.82 0.91 39.35
N ASP A 689 -91.15 0.92 39.24
CA ASP A 689 -91.94 -0.06 38.50
C ASP A 689 -91.95 0.34 37.01
N TYR A 690 -90.77 0.20 36.38
CA TYR A 690 -90.52 0.65 35.01
C TYR A 690 -91.41 -0.06 33.98
N ASP A 691 -91.74 -1.33 34.22
CA ASP A 691 -92.58 -2.13 33.32
C ASP A 691 -93.99 -1.53 33.22
N ARG A 692 -94.64 -1.26 34.37
CA ARG A 692 -95.97 -0.66 34.38
C ARG A 692 -95.98 0.77 33.85
N ALA A 693 -94.94 1.55 34.14
CA ALA A 693 -94.81 2.91 33.61
C ALA A 693 -94.66 2.92 32.07
N ASN A 694 -93.93 1.95 31.49
CA ASN A 694 -93.75 1.80 30.04
C ASN A 694 -95.03 1.43 29.29
N SER A 695 -95.83 0.53 29.85
CA SER A 695 -97.11 0.13 29.25
C SER A 695 -98.06 1.31 29.16
N LEU A 696 -98.31 2.00 30.28
CA LEU A 696 -99.22 3.14 30.33
C LEU A 696 -98.80 4.30 29.41
N ILE A 697 -97.49 4.60 29.34
CA ILE A 697 -96.98 5.69 28.49
C ILE A 697 -97.06 5.35 26.99
N SER A 698 -96.78 4.10 26.62
CA SER A 698 -96.78 3.67 25.22
C SER A 698 -98.19 3.59 24.65
N GLU A 699 -99.15 3.09 25.43
CA GLU A 699 -100.58 3.07 25.06
C GLU A 699 -101.12 4.49 24.85
N THR A 700 -100.78 5.42 25.75
CA THR A 700 -101.21 6.81 25.65
C THR A 700 -100.57 7.52 24.45
N ARG A 701 -99.30 7.22 24.15
CA ARG A 701 -98.56 7.84 23.03
C ARG A 701 -99.13 7.40 21.69
N SER A 702 -99.34 6.09 21.51
CA SER A 702 -99.91 5.53 20.28
C SER A 702 -101.25 6.19 19.94
N SER A 703 -102.12 6.33 20.94
CA SER A 703 -103.43 6.98 20.76
C SER A 703 -103.34 8.47 20.34
N LEU A 704 -102.28 9.19 20.72
CA LEU A 704 -102.06 10.59 20.35
C LEU A 704 -101.39 10.73 18.97
N GLU A 705 -100.36 9.93 18.70
CA GLU A 705 -99.64 9.91 17.41
C GLU A 705 -100.60 9.62 16.25
N ASP A 706 -101.51 8.65 16.41
CA ASP A 706 -102.51 8.31 15.40
C ASP A 706 -103.41 9.50 15.03
N LYS A 707 -103.70 10.39 15.99
CA LYS A 707 -104.53 11.57 15.77
C LYS A 707 -103.74 12.72 15.13
N ILE A 708 -102.46 12.91 15.49
CA ILE A 708 -101.59 13.96 14.96
C ILE A 708 -101.13 13.66 13.53
N ARG A 709 -100.69 12.43 13.26
CA ARG A 709 -100.22 12.04 11.91
C ARG A 709 -101.29 12.27 10.84
N ARG A 710 -102.55 12.01 11.19
CA ARG A 710 -103.69 12.26 10.31
C ARG A 710 -103.86 13.74 10.00
N TYR A 711 -103.51 14.63 10.93
CA TYR A 711 -103.54 16.08 10.72
C TYR A 711 -102.44 16.54 9.75
N ASP A 712 -101.17 16.19 10.01
CA ASP A 712 -100.05 16.66 9.18
C ASP A 712 -100.07 16.10 7.76
N GLY A 713 -100.48 14.84 7.59
CA GLY A 713 -100.59 14.22 6.27
C GLY A 713 -101.52 15.00 5.36
N ILE A 714 -102.60 15.55 5.91
CA ILE A 714 -103.54 16.38 5.15
C ILE A 714 -102.95 17.76 4.89
N LYS A 715 -102.19 18.33 5.84
CA LYS A 715 -101.52 19.63 5.68
C LYS A 715 -100.45 19.65 4.59
N GLU A 716 -99.59 18.63 4.52
CA GLU A 716 -98.58 18.53 3.44
C GLU A 716 -99.23 18.27 2.08
N LYS A 717 -100.31 17.47 2.03
CA LYS A 717 -101.11 17.32 0.81
C LYS A 717 -101.68 18.66 0.34
N ILE A 718 -102.09 19.54 1.25
CA ILE A 718 -102.50 20.92 0.91
C ILE A 718 -101.33 21.69 0.28
N ARG A 719 -100.12 21.64 0.85
CA ARG A 719 -98.97 22.40 0.35
C ARG A 719 -98.42 21.86 -0.97
N GLY A 720 -98.32 20.55 -1.12
CA GLY A 720 -97.94 19.93 -2.39
C GLY A 720 -98.95 20.28 -3.48
N ALA A 721 -100.25 20.25 -3.16
CA ALA A 721 -101.29 20.74 -4.05
C ALA A 721 -101.10 22.24 -4.39
N GLU A 722 -100.70 23.09 -3.45
CA GLU A 722 -100.40 24.52 -3.70
C GLU A 722 -99.24 24.71 -4.68
N ASP A 723 -98.07 24.14 -4.40
CA ASP A 723 -96.87 24.31 -5.23
C ASP A 723 -97.10 23.80 -6.65
N LEU A 724 -97.82 22.68 -6.77
CA LEU A 724 -98.12 22.06 -8.05
C LEU A 724 -99.14 22.89 -8.84
N VAL A 725 -100.15 23.46 -8.17
CA VAL A 725 -101.06 24.43 -8.79
C VAL A 725 -100.32 25.71 -9.19
N GLU A 726 -99.37 26.20 -8.40
CA GLU A 726 -98.54 27.36 -8.76
C GLU A 726 -97.63 27.10 -9.96
N GLU A 727 -96.95 25.95 -10.00
CA GLU A 727 -96.09 25.57 -11.12
C GLU A 727 -96.91 25.33 -12.40
N ALA A 728 -98.13 24.79 -12.25
CA ALA A 728 -99.10 24.70 -13.34
C ALA A 728 -99.53 26.08 -13.84
N GLN A 729 -99.73 27.06 -12.95
CA GLN A 729 -99.99 28.45 -13.35
C GLN A 729 -98.80 29.09 -14.08
N ARG A 730 -97.56 28.89 -13.59
CA ARG A 730 -96.34 29.45 -14.23
C ARG A 730 -96.09 28.89 -15.64
N SER A 731 -96.41 27.62 -15.83
CA SER A 731 -96.35 26.92 -17.12
C SER A 731 -97.58 27.19 -18.01
N LYS A 732 -98.52 28.04 -17.58
CA LYS A 732 -99.77 28.43 -18.27
C LYS A 732 -100.78 27.29 -18.49
N ALA A 733 -100.73 26.23 -17.67
CA ALA A 733 -101.79 25.22 -17.65
C ALA A 733 -103.07 25.76 -16.97
N ASP A 734 -104.25 25.40 -17.47
CA ASP A 734 -105.52 25.80 -16.85
C ASP A 734 -105.79 24.94 -15.61
N VAL A 735 -105.65 25.54 -14.42
CA VAL A 735 -105.86 24.89 -13.11
C VAL A 735 -106.92 25.59 -12.25
N THR A 736 -107.89 26.23 -12.89
CA THR A 736 -108.91 27.06 -12.22
C THR A 736 -109.80 26.25 -11.26
N ASP A 737 -110.16 25.02 -11.63
CA ASP A 737 -110.99 24.15 -10.80
C ASP A 737 -110.19 23.55 -9.64
N GLN A 738 -108.95 23.14 -9.87
CA GLN A 738 -108.03 22.66 -8.82
C GLN A 738 -107.80 23.74 -7.75
N ALA A 739 -107.69 25.01 -8.15
CA ALA A 739 -107.57 26.11 -7.20
C ALA A 739 -108.82 26.29 -6.29
N LYS A 740 -110.02 25.98 -6.79
CA LYS A 740 -111.26 26.02 -5.98
C LYS A 740 -111.34 24.85 -5.02
N ASP A 741 -111.04 23.64 -5.49
CA ASP A 741 -111.07 22.43 -4.68
C ASP A 741 -110.05 22.49 -3.54
N LEU A 742 -108.88 23.08 -3.80
CA LEU A 742 -107.89 23.39 -2.76
C LEU A 742 -108.46 24.31 -1.66
N GLY A 743 -109.25 25.32 -2.06
CA GLY A 743 -109.90 26.24 -1.13
C GLY A 743 -110.97 25.54 -0.27
N LEU A 744 -111.69 24.58 -0.83
CA LEU A 744 -112.67 23.77 -0.10
C LEU A 744 -112.00 22.77 0.85
N ALA A 745 -110.93 22.10 0.40
CA ALA A 745 -110.17 21.17 1.24
C ALA A 745 -109.61 21.87 2.48
N LYS A 746 -109.05 23.07 2.32
CA LYS A 746 -108.58 23.90 3.44
C LYS A 746 -109.68 24.22 4.46
N ARG A 747 -110.94 24.37 4.04
CA ARG A 747 -112.06 24.61 4.98
C ARG A 747 -112.41 23.36 5.78
N TYR A 748 -112.54 22.21 5.12
CA TYR A 748 -112.78 20.95 5.83
C TYR A 748 -111.67 20.63 6.84
N PHE A 749 -110.42 20.91 6.48
CA PHE A 749 -109.29 20.79 7.40
C PHE A 749 -109.41 21.71 8.63
N GLN A 750 -109.86 22.95 8.44
CA GLN A 750 -110.08 23.91 9.54
C GLN A 750 -111.21 23.50 10.49
N ASP A 751 -112.28 22.90 9.96
CA ASP A 751 -113.42 22.42 10.76
C ASP A 751 -113.14 21.07 11.46
N SER A 752 -111.91 20.56 11.37
CA SER A 752 -111.46 19.26 11.89
C SER A 752 -112.16 18.04 11.27
N ASP A 753 -112.81 18.21 10.11
CA ASP A 753 -113.30 17.09 9.29
C ASP A 753 -112.19 16.61 8.34
N PHE A 754 -111.21 15.94 8.94
CA PHE A 754 -110.02 15.42 8.25
C PHE A 754 -110.37 14.44 7.12
N ASP A 755 -111.43 13.66 7.28
CA ASP A 755 -111.88 12.69 6.27
C ASP A 755 -112.39 13.35 4.99
N ALA A 756 -113.13 14.45 5.11
CA ALA A 756 -113.61 15.21 3.96
C ALA A 756 -112.46 15.97 3.26
N SER A 757 -111.50 16.50 4.03
CA SER A 757 -110.35 17.26 3.49
C SER A 757 -109.39 16.40 2.68
N GLU A 758 -109.04 15.20 3.17
CA GLU A 758 -108.05 14.35 2.52
C GLU A 758 -108.52 13.87 1.14
N LYS A 759 -109.77 13.41 1.06
CA LYS A 759 -110.36 12.90 -0.19
C LYS A 759 -110.34 13.92 -1.32
N LEU A 760 -110.49 15.21 -0.99
CA LEU A 760 -110.53 16.28 -1.98
C LEU A 760 -109.13 16.70 -2.48
N LEU A 761 -108.10 16.54 -1.65
CA LEU A 761 -106.71 16.87 -2.03
C LEU A 761 -106.11 15.83 -2.96
N ASP A 762 -106.38 14.55 -2.73
CA ASP A 762 -105.86 13.48 -3.56
C ASP A 762 -106.41 13.56 -5.00
N SER A 763 -107.69 13.90 -5.17
CA SER A 763 -108.26 14.14 -6.50
C SER A 763 -107.61 15.34 -7.20
N LEU A 764 -107.17 16.34 -6.45
CA LEU A 764 -106.60 17.58 -7.00
C LEU A 764 -105.18 17.39 -7.55
N THR A 765 -104.28 16.78 -6.78
CA THR A 765 -102.87 16.63 -7.16
C THR A 765 -102.71 15.77 -8.40
N GLU A 766 -103.50 14.69 -8.51
CA GLU A 766 -103.48 13.81 -9.68
C GLU A 766 -103.84 14.56 -10.98
N GLU A 767 -104.84 15.44 -10.92
CA GLU A 767 -105.27 16.22 -12.08
C GLU A 767 -104.25 17.30 -12.47
N ALA A 768 -103.52 17.86 -11.50
CA ALA A 768 -102.54 18.91 -11.75
C ALA A 768 -101.20 18.38 -12.29
N GLU A 769 -100.74 17.19 -11.84
CA GLU A 769 -99.53 16.55 -12.40
C GLU A 769 -99.70 16.17 -13.88
N LYS A 770 -100.87 15.63 -14.26
CA LYS A 770 -101.20 15.31 -15.66
C LYS A 770 -101.09 16.53 -16.58
N LYS A 771 -101.34 17.73 -16.06
CA LYS A 771 -101.24 18.97 -16.83
C LYS A 771 -99.79 19.43 -17.04
N LEU A 772 -98.83 18.96 -16.22
CA LEU A 772 -97.43 19.43 -16.17
C LEU A 772 -96.38 18.43 -16.69
N ALA A 773 -96.79 17.20 -17.00
CA ALA A 773 -95.87 16.07 -17.12
C ALA A 773 -94.70 16.26 -18.12
N MET A 774 -94.90 17.00 -19.21
CA MET A 774 -93.86 17.24 -20.23
C MET A 774 -92.63 17.96 -19.66
N TYR A 775 -92.87 19.00 -18.87
CA TYR A 775 -91.80 19.87 -18.37
C TYR A 775 -90.92 19.15 -17.34
N LEU A 776 -91.57 18.48 -16.40
CA LEU A 776 -90.88 17.76 -15.33
C LEU A 776 -90.06 16.58 -15.90
N ALA A 777 -90.59 15.85 -16.88
CA ALA A 777 -89.88 14.74 -17.51
C ALA A 777 -88.60 15.20 -18.22
N ALA A 778 -88.63 16.35 -18.91
CA ALA A 778 -87.47 16.90 -19.60
C ALA A 778 -86.31 17.23 -18.64
N LYS A 779 -86.64 17.81 -17.48
CA LYS A 779 -85.66 18.21 -16.46
C LYS A 779 -84.88 17.01 -15.92
N PHE A 780 -85.57 15.96 -15.48
CA PHE A 780 -84.95 14.75 -14.92
C PHE A 780 -84.09 13.96 -15.93
N ILE A 781 -84.45 14.02 -17.22
CA ILE A 781 -83.66 13.38 -18.29
C ILE A 781 -82.31 14.05 -18.49
N LEU A 782 -82.22 15.38 -18.35
CA LEU A 782 -80.97 16.09 -18.57
C LEU A 782 -79.96 15.79 -17.45
N THR A 783 -80.39 15.91 -16.19
CA THR A 783 -79.54 15.69 -15.00
C THR A 783 -79.00 14.26 -14.92
N SER A 784 -79.85 13.28 -15.23
CA SER A 784 -79.47 11.87 -15.26
C SER A 784 -78.42 11.57 -16.34
N LYS A 785 -78.43 12.28 -17.47
CA LYS A 785 -77.47 12.06 -18.56
C LYS A 785 -76.04 12.46 -18.16
N GLU A 786 -75.87 13.64 -17.60
CA GLU A 786 -74.56 14.19 -17.21
C GLU A 786 -73.89 13.33 -16.14
N SER A 787 -74.69 12.86 -15.17
CA SER A 787 -74.20 11.99 -14.08
C SER A 787 -73.69 10.63 -14.59
N ILE A 788 -74.33 10.07 -15.62
CA ILE A 788 -73.90 8.81 -16.24
C ILE A 788 -72.55 8.96 -16.95
N GLU A 789 -72.36 10.02 -17.75
CA GLU A 789 -71.13 10.22 -18.54
C GLU A 789 -69.89 10.34 -17.63
N LEU A 790 -70.01 11.02 -16.49
CA LEU A 790 -68.94 11.15 -15.51
C LEU A 790 -68.55 9.80 -14.88
N ALA A 791 -69.53 9.03 -14.40
CA ALA A 791 -69.26 7.76 -13.73
C ALA A 791 -68.58 6.73 -14.65
N GLN A 792 -68.90 6.75 -15.95
CA GLN A 792 -68.27 5.86 -16.94
C GLN A 792 -66.79 6.16 -17.20
N SER A 793 -66.36 7.41 -17.06
CA SER A 793 -64.93 7.76 -17.22
C SER A 793 -64.03 7.11 -16.16
N TYR A 794 -64.63 6.65 -15.06
CA TYR A 794 -63.99 5.90 -13.98
C TYR A 794 -64.42 4.42 -13.96
N GLU A 795 -64.88 3.90 -15.11
CA GLU A 795 -65.23 2.50 -15.30
C GLU A 795 -66.40 1.98 -14.43
N ILE A 796 -67.25 2.86 -13.89
CA ILE A 796 -68.46 2.47 -13.14
C ILE A 796 -69.57 2.06 -14.11
N ASP A 797 -70.16 0.88 -13.89
CA ASP A 797 -71.25 0.36 -14.72
C ASP A 797 -72.57 1.14 -14.54
N MET A 798 -73.00 1.78 -15.63
CA MET A 798 -74.23 2.59 -15.71
C MET A 798 -75.27 2.05 -16.69
N SER A 799 -75.17 0.77 -17.07
CA SER A 799 -76.02 0.15 -18.10
C SER A 799 -77.53 0.27 -17.79
N GLU A 800 -77.93 0.07 -16.54
CA GLU A 800 -79.33 0.14 -16.09
C GLU A 800 -79.90 1.57 -16.12
N GLY A 801 -79.09 2.56 -15.70
CA GLY A 801 -79.43 3.97 -15.77
C GLY A 801 -79.56 4.45 -17.21
N GLN A 802 -78.68 4.01 -18.12
CA GLN A 802 -78.73 4.35 -19.54
C GLN A 802 -79.99 3.83 -20.24
N GLU A 803 -80.38 2.60 -19.96
CA GLU A 803 -81.58 1.99 -20.54
C GLU A 803 -82.84 2.72 -20.05
N THR A 804 -82.91 3.01 -18.74
CA THR A 804 -84.03 3.77 -18.16
C THR A 804 -84.09 5.20 -18.71
N LEU A 805 -82.93 5.85 -18.89
CA LEU A 805 -82.85 7.18 -19.50
C LEU A 805 -83.32 7.19 -20.96
N ARG A 806 -82.99 6.13 -21.70
CA ARG A 806 -83.44 5.96 -23.10
C ARG A 806 -84.95 5.79 -23.17
N GLN A 807 -85.52 4.96 -22.28
CA GLN A 807 -86.97 4.78 -22.18
C GLN A 807 -87.70 6.09 -21.87
N ALA A 808 -87.19 6.88 -20.91
CA ALA A 808 -87.73 8.21 -20.62
C ALA A 808 -87.68 9.15 -21.83
N LYS A 809 -86.54 9.18 -22.56
CA LYS A 809 -86.38 9.97 -23.80
C LYS A 809 -87.31 9.54 -24.92
N ASP A 810 -87.55 8.24 -25.07
CA ASP A 810 -88.42 7.72 -26.13
C ASP A 810 -89.90 7.97 -25.82
N LEU A 811 -90.33 7.88 -24.57
CA LEU A 811 -91.66 8.31 -24.13
C LEU A 811 -91.87 9.81 -24.32
N MET A 812 -90.85 10.64 -24.03
CA MET A 812 -90.86 12.08 -24.32
C MET A 812 -91.08 12.37 -25.82
N LYS A 813 -90.43 11.62 -26.72
CA LYS A 813 -90.60 11.77 -28.17
C LYS A 813 -91.99 11.34 -28.65
N LYS A 814 -92.55 10.29 -28.04
CA LYS A 814 -93.92 9.81 -28.31
C LYS A 814 -95.00 10.74 -27.74
N LYS A 815 -94.61 11.78 -26.98
CA LYS A 815 -95.49 12.72 -26.28
C LYS A 815 -96.35 12.05 -25.21
N GLU A 816 -95.92 10.88 -24.72
CA GLU A 816 -96.52 10.18 -23.60
C GLU A 816 -95.93 10.73 -22.30
N TYR A 817 -96.24 12.00 -22.01
CA TYR A 817 -95.52 12.79 -21.01
C TYR A 817 -95.67 12.26 -19.57
N ASP A 818 -96.86 11.74 -19.20
CA ASP A 818 -97.10 11.19 -17.87
C ASP A 818 -96.22 9.97 -17.58
N GLN A 819 -96.13 9.07 -18.56
CA GLN A 819 -95.27 7.89 -18.47
C GLN A 819 -93.79 8.30 -18.52
N ALA A 820 -93.43 9.28 -19.36
CA ALA A 820 -92.07 9.79 -19.45
C ALA A 820 -91.57 10.37 -18.12
N LEU A 821 -92.43 11.10 -17.40
CA LEU A 821 -92.11 11.64 -16.08
C LEU A 821 -91.85 10.54 -15.05
N ALA A 822 -92.71 9.52 -15.01
CA ALA A 822 -92.56 8.39 -14.10
C ALA A 822 -91.24 7.64 -14.32
N VAL A 823 -90.87 7.40 -15.58
CA VAL A 823 -89.62 6.72 -15.94
C VAL A 823 -88.39 7.60 -15.69
N ALA A 824 -88.48 8.91 -15.95
CA ALA A 824 -87.38 9.84 -15.73
C ALA A 824 -87.00 9.97 -14.24
N LYS A 825 -87.99 10.04 -13.34
CA LYS A 825 -87.75 10.03 -11.88
C LYS A 825 -87.03 8.76 -11.44
N ARG A 826 -87.48 7.60 -11.92
CA ARG A 826 -86.84 6.32 -11.62
C ARG A 826 -85.39 6.26 -12.11
N CYS A 827 -85.09 6.85 -13.27
CA CYS A 827 -83.73 6.90 -13.82
C CYS A 827 -82.76 7.63 -12.90
N GLU A 828 -83.18 8.77 -12.34
CA GLU A 828 -82.33 9.59 -11.47
C GLU A 828 -81.94 8.83 -10.18
N ASP A 829 -82.90 8.13 -9.57
CA ASP A 829 -82.67 7.31 -8.38
C ASP A 829 -81.64 6.20 -8.64
N ILE A 830 -81.77 5.50 -9.78
CA ILE A 830 -80.86 4.41 -10.18
C ILE A 830 -79.42 4.93 -10.36
N VAL A 831 -79.25 6.02 -11.12
CA VAL A 831 -77.92 6.58 -11.42
C VAL A 831 -77.20 7.04 -10.14
N ARG A 832 -77.93 7.69 -9.23
CA ARG A 832 -77.37 8.15 -7.96
C ARG A 832 -76.88 7.00 -7.09
N GLN A 833 -77.67 5.93 -6.98
CA GLN A 833 -77.28 4.77 -6.17
C GLN A 833 -76.04 4.07 -6.74
N LYS A 834 -76.01 3.80 -8.06
CA LYS A 834 -74.89 3.13 -8.72
C LYS A 834 -73.57 3.90 -8.59
N THR A 835 -73.63 5.23 -8.69
CA THR A 835 -72.44 6.08 -8.53
C THR A 835 -71.87 5.98 -7.12
N ALA A 836 -72.74 5.99 -6.11
CA ALA A 836 -72.33 5.90 -4.70
C ALA A 836 -71.64 4.55 -4.39
N ASP A 837 -72.16 3.45 -4.94
CA ASP A 837 -71.60 2.11 -4.75
C ASP A 837 -70.22 1.98 -5.43
N GLY A 838 -70.07 2.46 -6.67
CA GLY A 838 -68.81 2.39 -7.41
C GLY A 838 -67.66 3.15 -6.74
N VAL A 839 -67.90 4.38 -6.27
CA VAL A 839 -66.89 5.17 -5.53
C VAL A 839 -66.45 4.45 -4.26
N SER A 840 -67.38 3.80 -3.55
CA SER A 840 -67.06 3.05 -2.33
C SER A 840 -66.11 1.88 -2.61
N GLU A 841 -66.25 1.17 -3.73
CA GLU A 841 -65.35 0.06 -4.08
C GLU A 841 -63.94 0.55 -4.44
N MET A 842 -63.81 1.63 -5.21
CA MET A 842 -62.51 2.19 -5.56
C MET A 842 -61.71 2.67 -4.33
N ILE A 843 -62.39 3.22 -3.32
CA ILE A 843 -61.77 3.59 -2.03
C ILE A 843 -61.18 2.36 -1.32
N LYS A 844 -61.89 1.22 -1.34
CA LYS A 844 -61.39 -0.02 -0.72
C LYS A 844 -60.14 -0.54 -1.44
N GLU A 845 -60.11 -0.47 -2.76
CA GLU A 845 -58.95 -0.88 -3.54
C GLU A 845 -57.71 -0.03 -3.23
N LEU A 846 -57.88 1.30 -3.17
CA LEU A 846 -56.80 2.22 -2.78
C LEU A 846 -56.24 1.89 -1.38
N GLN A 847 -57.10 1.61 -0.40
CA GLN A 847 -56.66 1.22 0.94
C GLN A 847 -55.85 -0.09 0.96
N ARG A 848 -56.20 -1.05 0.09
CA ARG A 848 -55.44 -2.29 -0.07
C ARG A 848 -54.05 -2.02 -0.65
N LEU A 849 -53.97 -1.21 -1.70
CA LEU A 849 -52.69 -0.84 -2.33
C LEU A 849 -51.75 -0.11 -1.36
N LEU A 850 -52.29 0.79 -0.53
CA LEU A 850 -51.52 1.47 0.53
C LEU A 850 -50.94 0.48 1.54
N THR A 851 -51.73 -0.53 1.93
CA THR A 851 -51.29 -1.57 2.87
C THR A 851 -50.15 -2.41 2.26
N ASP A 852 -50.29 -2.81 1.01
CA ASP A 852 -49.25 -3.57 0.29
C ASP A 852 -47.96 -2.76 0.14
N ALA A 853 -48.06 -1.46 -0.18
CA ALA A 853 -46.91 -0.57 -0.29
C ALA A 853 -46.16 -0.40 1.05
N LYS A 854 -46.92 -0.24 2.15
CA LYS A 854 -46.36 -0.13 3.51
C LYS A 854 -45.63 -1.38 3.96
N ASN A 855 -46.18 -2.56 3.65
CA ASN A 855 -45.54 -3.84 3.96
C ASN A 855 -44.20 -4.04 3.24
N VAL A 856 -44.02 -3.39 2.07
CA VAL A 856 -42.77 -3.42 1.29
C VAL A 856 -41.83 -2.25 1.66
N GLY A 857 -42.20 -1.44 2.65
CA GLY A 857 -41.35 -0.34 3.16
C GLY A 857 -41.30 0.88 2.23
N VAL A 858 -42.34 1.10 1.43
CA VAL A 858 -42.54 2.29 0.60
C VAL A 858 -43.12 3.43 1.45
N ASP A 859 -42.71 4.68 1.21
CA ASP A 859 -43.31 5.85 1.88
C ASP A 859 -44.72 6.13 1.34
N THR A 860 -45.73 6.06 2.21
CA THR A 860 -47.17 6.15 1.85
C THR A 860 -47.86 7.42 2.36
N LYS A 861 -47.13 8.36 2.96
CA LYS A 861 -47.73 9.51 3.67
C LYS A 861 -48.63 10.38 2.80
N ASP A 862 -48.15 10.83 1.64
CA ASP A 862 -48.94 11.72 0.77
C ASP A 862 -50.16 11.00 0.16
N PRO A 863 -50.04 9.77 -0.39
CA PRO A 863 -51.17 8.96 -0.83
C PRO A 863 -52.24 8.68 0.25
N GLU A 864 -51.86 8.53 1.52
CA GLU A 864 -52.79 8.34 2.64
C GLU A 864 -53.70 9.57 2.85
N THR A 865 -53.14 10.79 2.75
CA THR A 865 -53.92 12.03 2.92
C THR A 865 -54.99 12.22 1.85
N LEU A 866 -54.69 11.82 0.61
CA LEU A 866 -55.62 11.89 -0.51
C LEU A 866 -56.76 10.87 -0.36
N ALA A 867 -56.47 9.67 0.16
CA ALA A 867 -57.47 8.64 0.43
C ALA A 867 -58.50 9.08 1.49
N GLU A 868 -58.05 9.74 2.56
CA GLU A 868 -58.94 10.26 3.61
C GLU A 868 -59.92 11.31 3.07
N LYS A 869 -59.42 12.22 2.22
CA LYS A 869 -60.24 13.25 1.58
C LYS A 869 -61.34 12.65 0.69
N ALA A 870 -61.04 11.57 -0.04
CA ALA A 870 -62.01 10.89 -0.90
C ALA A 870 -63.20 10.30 -0.10
N VAL A 871 -62.95 9.76 1.09
CA VAL A 871 -64.00 9.19 1.97
C VAL A 871 -65.00 10.24 2.44
N ILE A 872 -64.52 11.46 2.75
CA ILE A 872 -65.38 12.55 3.22
C ILE A 872 -66.35 12.97 2.11
N LEU A 873 -65.82 13.17 0.89
CA LEU A 873 -66.58 13.63 -0.27
C LEU A 873 -67.68 12.64 -0.69
N TRP A 874 -67.41 11.33 -0.57
CA TRP A 874 -68.41 10.28 -0.80
C TRP A 874 -69.62 10.39 0.14
N LYS A 875 -69.40 10.66 1.44
CA LYS A 875 -70.49 10.77 2.43
C LYS A 875 -71.36 12.01 2.21
N THR A 876 -70.78 13.09 1.72
CA THR A 876 -71.51 14.32 1.42
C THR A 876 -72.25 14.27 0.07
N GLY A 877 -72.04 13.22 -0.72
CA GLY A 877 -72.68 13.02 -2.03
C GLY A 877 -71.96 13.75 -3.18
N ASP A 878 -70.73 14.24 -2.96
CA ASP A 878 -69.91 14.88 -4.01
C ASP A 878 -68.97 13.85 -4.63
N TYR A 879 -69.54 13.02 -5.50
CA TYR A 879 -68.85 11.88 -6.09
C TYR A 879 -67.76 12.27 -7.10
N ALA A 880 -67.85 13.46 -7.71
CA ALA A 880 -66.92 13.91 -8.74
C ALA A 880 -65.52 14.18 -8.18
N GLU A 881 -65.43 14.94 -7.09
CA GLU A 881 -64.15 15.27 -6.45
C GLU A 881 -63.54 14.07 -5.72
N ALA A 882 -64.38 13.14 -5.22
CA ALA A 882 -63.91 11.90 -4.60
C ALA A 882 -63.07 11.06 -5.58
N LEU A 883 -63.55 10.90 -6.82
CA LEU A 883 -62.89 10.12 -7.86
C LEU A 883 -61.51 10.70 -8.27
N ARG A 884 -61.35 12.03 -8.28
CA ARG A 884 -60.07 12.68 -8.59
C ARG A 884 -59.00 12.44 -7.53
N CYS A 885 -59.39 12.43 -6.26
CA CYS A 885 -58.47 12.19 -5.16
C CYS A 885 -57.91 10.75 -5.21
N ILE A 886 -58.76 9.79 -5.60
CA ILE A 886 -58.38 8.38 -5.72
C ILE A 886 -57.31 8.18 -6.79
N ASP A 887 -57.53 8.72 -8.00
CA ASP A 887 -56.61 8.56 -9.13
C ASP A 887 -55.20 9.15 -8.88
N SER A 888 -55.14 10.31 -8.22
CA SER A 888 -53.85 10.93 -7.85
C SER A 888 -53.06 10.05 -6.87
N ALA A 889 -53.72 9.46 -5.87
CA ALA A 889 -53.06 8.64 -4.87
C ALA A 889 -52.51 7.33 -5.46
N MET A 890 -53.22 6.72 -6.41
CA MET A 890 -52.77 5.48 -7.07
C MET A 890 -51.49 5.69 -7.88
N ASN A 891 -51.41 6.80 -8.64
CA ASN A 891 -50.23 7.11 -9.45
C ASN A 891 -48.95 7.33 -8.63
N ASP A 892 -49.06 8.00 -7.48
CA ASP A 892 -47.93 8.27 -6.59
C ASP A 892 -47.32 6.97 -6.03
N ILE A 893 -48.18 6.02 -5.62
CA ILE A 893 -47.75 4.71 -5.11
C ILE A 893 -46.92 3.95 -6.14
N ASP A 894 -47.35 3.92 -7.39
CA ASP A 894 -46.67 3.20 -8.46
C ASP A 894 -45.30 3.80 -8.81
N GLN A 895 -45.16 5.12 -8.76
CA GLN A 895 -43.87 5.77 -9.02
C GLN A 895 -42.82 5.43 -7.96
N ILE A 896 -43.20 5.48 -6.67
CA ILE A 896 -42.27 5.22 -5.58
C ILE A 896 -41.82 3.74 -5.58
N LYS A 897 -42.76 2.82 -5.84
CA LYS A 897 -42.47 1.38 -5.95
C LYS A 897 -41.47 1.05 -7.07
N ASN A 898 -41.57 1.74 -8.22
CA ASN A 898 -40.65 1.54 -9.33
C ASN A 898 -39.23 2.04 -9.03
N LEU A 899 -39.10 3.17 -8.33
CA LEU A 899 -37.80 3.72 -7.95
C LEU A 899 -37.10 2.88 -6.88
N SER A 900 -37.83 2.41 -5.87
CA SER A 900 -37.26 1.57 -4.80
C SER A 900 -36.72 0.25 -5.32
N SER A 901 -37.46 -0.40 -6.23
CA SER A 901 -37.04 -1.65 -6.88
C SER A 901 -35.75 -1.47 -7.70
N LYS A 902 -35.66 -0.41 -8.52
CA LYS A 902 -34.46 -0.11 -9.31
C LYS A 902 -33.24 0.15 -8.43
N ALA A 903 -33.39 0.94 -7.36
CA ALA A 903 -32.31 1.22 -6.42
C ALA A 903 -31.78 -0.06 -5.74
N ALA A 904 -32.67 -0.95 -5.32
CA ALA A 904 -32.28 -2.21 -4.68
C ALA A 904 -31.51 -3.15 -5.61
N VAL A 905 -31.92 -3.24 -6.88
CA VAL A 905 -31.21 -4.03 -7.91
C VAL A 905 -29.80 -3.46 -8.14
N GLU A 906 -29.68 -2.15 -8.28
CA GLU A 906 -28.39 -1.53 -8.57
C GLU A 906 -27.40 -1.66 -7.39
N ILE A 907 -27.87 -1.52 -6.15
CA ILE A 907 -27.05 -1.77 -4.95
C ILE A 907 -26.52 -3.21 -4.93
N LYS A 908 -27.33 -4.18 -5.38
CA LYS A 908 -26.90 -5.57 -5.47
C LYS A 908 -25.82 -5.76 -6.54
N VAL A 909 -25.94 -5.09 -7.69
CA VAL A 909 -24.93 -5.11 -8.76
C VAL A 909 -23.61 -4.49 -8.26
N ALA A 910 -23.68 -3.30 -7.65
CA ALA A 910 -22.52 -2.61 -7.09
C ALA A 910 -21.79 -3.47 -6.04
N ARG A 911 -22.51 -4.13 -5.12
CA ARG A 911 -21.94 -5.10 -4.17
C ARG A 911 -21.21 -6.25 -4.85
N GLY A 912 -21.77 -6.77 -5.94
CA GLY A 912 -21.17 -7.85 -6.73
C GLY A 912 -19.84 -7.43 -7.36
N ASN A 913 -19.83 -6.28 -8.03
CA ASN A 913 -18.63 -5.75 -8.69
C ASN A 913 -17.52 -5.42 -7.69
N LEU A 914 -17.89 -4.80 -6.57
CA LEU A 914 -16.96 -4.45 -5.49
C LEU A 914 -16.34 -5.70 -4.84
N LYS A 915 -17.15 -6.73 -4.56
CA LYS A 915 -16.64 -8.02 -4.07
C LYS A 915 -15.67 -8.67 -5.06
N ASN A 916 -15.97 -8.62 -6.36
CA ASN A 916 -15.09 -9.19 -7.37
C ASN A 916 -13.74 -8.47 -7.40
N ALA A 917 -13.73 -7.13 -7.32
CA ALA A 917 -12.50 -6.34 -7.26
C ALA A 917 -11.67 -6.60 -5.99
N GLU A 918 -12.33 -6.73 -4.82
CA GLU A 918 -11.66 -7.04 -3.55
C GLU A 918 -11.07 -8.45 -3.52
N THR A 919 -11.72 -9.41 -4.18
CA THR A 919 -11.17 -10.78 -4.30
C THR A 919 -9.86 -10.80 -5.10
N LEU A 920 -9.58 -9.73 -5.86
CA LEU A 920 -8.37 -9.54 -6.64
C LEU A 920 -7.38 -8.57 -5.97
N ASP A 921 -7.57 -8.25 -4.68
CA ASP A 921 -6.75 -7.31 -3.90
C ASP A 921 -6.59 -5.91 -4.54
N MET A 922 -7.60 -5.45 -5.26
CA MET A 922 -7.63 -4.11 -5.87
C MET A 922 -8.07 -3.03 -4.88
N ASP A 923 -7.51 -1.81 -4.99
CA ASP A 923 -7.90 -0.67 -4.15
C ASP A 923 -9.23 -0.06 -4.61
N VAL A 924 -10.30 -0.34 -3.86
CA VAL A 924 -11.68 0.10 -4.15
C VAL A 924 -12.25 1.04 -3.09
N GLY A 925 -11.40 1.80 -2.37
CA GLY A 925 -11.84 2.68 -1.28
C GLY A 925 -12.97 3.64 -1.67
N GLN A 926 -12.86 4.31 -2.82
CA GLN A 926 -13.88 5.26 -3.30
C GLN A 926 -15.20 4.58 -3.68
N ALA A 927 -15.13 3.42 -4.35
CA ALA A 927 -16.34 2.68 -4.74
C ALA A 927 -17.10 2.15 -3.50
N ARG A 928 -16.37 1.80 -2.44
CA ARG A 928 -16.95 1.33 -1.17
C ARG A 928 -17.67 2.46 -0.44
N GLU A 929 -17.07 3.64 -0.35
CA GLU A 929 -17.71 4.81 0.27
C GLU A 929 -19.03 5.19 -0.43
N LEU A 930 -19.05 5.18 -1.76
CA LEU A 930 -20.25 5.46 -2.56
C LEU A 930 -21.36 4.41 -2.32
N LEU A 931 -20.99 3.15 -2.12
CA LEU A 931 -21.95 2.08 -1.83
C LEU A 931 -22.57 2.25 -0.44
N ASP A 932 -21.76 2.61 0.56
CA ASP A 932 -22.24 2.85 1.92
C ASP A 932 -23.22 4.02 1.95
N GLN A 933 -22.91 5.12 1.24
CA GLN A 933 -23.82 6.25 1.07
C GLN A 933 -25.12 5.85 0.34
N ALA A 934 -25.04 4.96 -0.67
CA ALA A 934 -26.23 4.44 -1.36
C ALA A 934 -27.14 3.63 -0.43
N VAL A 935 -26.57 2.79 0.43
CA VAL A 935 -27.31 1.99 1.42
C VAL A 935 -27.95 2.90 2.47
N GLU A 936 -27.25 3.94 2.94
CA GLU A 936 -27.81 4.94 3.86
C GLU A 936 -28.95 5.75 3.23
N ALA A 937 -28.82 6.15 1.96
CA ALA A 937 -29.89 6.83 1.24
C ALA A 937 -31.13 5.93 1.07
N LEU A 938 -30.94 4.61 0.87
CA LEU A 938 -32.03 3.65 0.78
C LEU A 938 -32.78 3.51 2.11
N THR A 939 -32.08 3.45 3.25
CA THR A 939 -32.72 3.37 4.58
C THR A 939 -33.44 4.66 4.96
N ARG A 940 -33.06 5.79 4.36
CA ARG A 940 -33.76 7.09 4.48
C ARG A 940 -34.88 7.31 3.47
N HIS A 941 -35.28 6.29 2.71
CA HIS A 941 -36.30 6.37 1.65
C HIS A 941 -35.98 7.37 0.52
N GLN A 942 -34.71 7.72 0.33
CA GLN A 942 -34.25 8.62 -0.74
C GLN A 942 -33.89 7.82 -2.00
N TYR A 943 -34.88 7.14 -2.59
CA TYR A 943 -34.67 6.12 -3.63
C TYR A 943 -33.94 6.62 -4.88
N ALA A 944 -34.19 7.86 -5.31
CA ALA A 944 -33.49 8.45 -6.47
C ALA A 944 -32.00 8.67 -6.20
N ILE A 945 -31.65 9.13 -4.99
CA ILE A 945 -30.26 9.35 -4.57
C ILE A 945 -29.55 8.01 -4.40
N ALA A 946 -30.22 7.03 -3.77
CA ALA A 946 -29.69 5.68 -3.59
C ALA A 946 -29.36 5.00 -4.93
N LEU A 947 -30.24 5.14 -5.93
CA LEU A 947 -30.01 4.59 -7.27
C LEU A 947 -28.77 5.21 -7.94
N GLU A 948 -28.62 6.53 -7.90
CA GLU A 948 -27.50 7.21 -8.56
C GLU A 948 -26.15 6.94 -7.86
N LEU A 949 -26.13 6.88 -6.53
CA LEU A 949 -24.92 6.52 -5.77
C LEU A 949 -24.50 5.06 -6.03
N ALA A 950 -25.47 4.14 -6.13
CA ALA A 950 -25.20 2.75 -6.44
C ALA A 950 -24.59 2.57 -7.85
N LYS A 951 -25.10 3.27 -8.87
CA LYS A 951 -24.50 3.28 -10.21
C LYS A 951 -23.06 3.77 -10.19
N LYS A 952 -22.80 4.89 -9.51
CA LYS A 952 -21.45 5.47 -9.41
C LYS A 952 -20.47 4.51 -8.72
N SER A 953 -20.90 3.80 -7.68
CA SER A 953 -20.10 2.75 -7.04
C SER A 953 -19.79 1.60 -8.01
N SER A 954 -20.80 1.14 -8.75
CA SER A 954 -20.66 0.08 -9.76
C SER A 954 -19.69 0.47 -10.88
N GLU A 955 -19.82 1.68 -11.43
CA GLU A 955 -18.93 2.23 -12.45
C GLU A 955 -17.50 2.35 -11.95
N SER A 956 -17.31 2.96 -10.77
CA SER A 956 -15.98 3.16 -10.16
C SER A 956 -15.27 1.83 -9.90
N SER A 957 -15.96 0.83 -9.32
CA SER A 957 -15.37 -0.49 -9.09
C SER A 957 -14.98 -1.20 -10.39
N THR A 958 -15.79 -1.06 -11.44
CA THR A 958 -15.50 -1.66 -12.76
C THR A 958 -14.31 -0.99 -13.45
N GLU A 959 -14.19 0.33 -13.33
CA GLU A 959 -13.07 1.10 -13.87
C GLU A 959 -11.75 0.72 -13.21
N VAL A 960 -11.71 0.59 -11.88
CA VAL A 960 -10.53 0.11 -11.14
C VAL A 960 -10.13 -1.29 -11.60
N THR A 961 -11.11 -2.20 -11.75
CA THR A 961 -10.86 -3.56 -12.23
C THR A 961 -10.27 -3.56 -13.64
N ARG A 962 -10.84 -2.77 -14.55
CA ARG A 962 -10.39 -2.66 -15.94
C ARG A 962 -8.96 -2.11 -16.02
N ASN A 963 -8.68 -1.02 -15.32
CA ASN A 963 -7.36 -0.37 -15.38
C ASN A 963 -6.26 -1.27 -14.80
N THR A 964 -6.52 -1.94 -13.69
CA THR A 964 -5.50 -2.78 -13.03
C THR A 964 -5.16 -4.00 -13.88
N ILE A 965 -6.17 -4.68 -14.44
CA ILE A 965 -5.95 -5.87 -15.29
C ILE A 965 -5.22 -5.48 -16.58
N TRP A 966 -5.60 -4.35 -17.19
CA TRP A 966 -4.91 -3.85 -18.37
C TRP A 966 -3.42 -3.58 -18.11
N ASN A 967 -3.12 -2.85 -17.03
CA ASN A 967 -1.74 -2.53 -16.67
C ASN A 967 -0.91 -3.80 -16.41
N THR A 968 -1.50 -4.84 -15.82
CA THR A 968 -0.81 -6.14 -15.66
C THR A 968 -0.54 -6.83 -16.98
N LEU A 969 -1.51 -6.87 -17.91
CA LEU A 969 -1.35 -7.47 -19.23
C LEU A 969 -0.30 -6.72 -20.07
N GLU A 970 -0.29 -5.39 -20.00
CA GLU A 970 0.69 -4.54 -20.68
C GLU A 970 2.11 -4.80 -20.15
N ARG A 971 2.28 -4.85 -18.82
CA ARG A 971 3.57 -5.19 -18.20
C ARG A 971 4.07 -6.58 -18.62
N PHE A 972 3.19 -7.58 -18.69
CA PHE A 972 3.59 -8.92 -19.14
C PHE A 972 3.93 -8.94 -20.63
N LYS A 973 3.18 -8.22 -21.46
CA LYS A 973 3.49 -8.06 -22.89
C LYS A 973 4.90 -7.50 -23.09
N ASP A 974 5.25 -6.43 -22.39
CA ASP A 974 6.58 -5.82 -22.49
C ASP A 974 7.69 -6.78 -22.04
N ARG A 975 7.45 -7.55 -20.97
CA ARG A 975 8.40 -8.58 -20.49
C ARG A 975 8.60 -9.69 -21.52
N VAL A 976 7.52 -10.17 -22.14
CA VAL A 976 7.57 -11.21 -23.16
C VAL A 976 8.31 -10.72 -24.40
N GLU A 977 8.02 -9.50 -24.88
CA GLU A 977 8.72 -8.90 -26.04
C GLU A 977 10.23 -8.73 -25.75
N LYS A 978 10.60 -8.32 -24.54
CA LYS A 978 12.01 -8.21 -24.15
C LYS A 978 12.72 -9.56 -24.14
N ALA A 979 12.10 -10.59 -23.55
CA ALA A 979 12.67 -11.93 -23.51
C ALA A 979 12.76 -12.56 -24.91
N ALA A 980 11.79 -12.33 -25.79
CA ALA A 980 11.86 -12.72 -27.20
C ALA A 980 13.07 -12.09 -27.91
N ASN A 981 13.30 -10.79 -27.70
CA ASN A 981 14.45 -10.07 -28.29
C ASN A 981 15.81 -10.56 -27.76
N GLU A 982 15.85 -11.09 -26.53
CA GLU A 982 17.04 -11.70 -25.92
C GLU A 982 17.23 -13.19 -26.29
N GLY A 983 16.48 -13.67 -27.30
CA GLY A 983 16.60 -15.02 -27.85
C GLY A 983 15.96 -16.12 -27.00
N VAL A 984 15.11 -15.77 -26.02
CA VAL A 984 14.42 -16.73 -25.16
C VAL A 984 13.20 -17.31 -25.88
N SER A 985 12.99 -18.63 -25.80
CA SER A 985 11.80 -19.27 -26.36
C SER A 985 10.56 -18.95 -25.51
N VAL A 986 9.76 -17.97 -25.95
CA VAL A 986 8.60 -17.43 -25.20
C VAL A 986 7.25 -17.69 -25.86
N GLY A 987 7.16 -18.54 -26.90
CA GLY A 987 5.95 -18.69 -27.72
C GLY A 987 4.67 -19.06 -26.96
N MET A 988 4.76 -19.80 -25.83
CA MET A 988 3.59 -20.10 -24.99
C MET A 988 3.17 -18.88 -24.14
N ALA A 989 4.14 -18.11 -23.62
CA ALA A 989 3.88 -16.88 -22.89
C ALA A 989 3.27 -15.80 -23.80
N GLU A 990 3.76 -15.65 -25.04
CA GLU A 990 3.17 -14.77 -26.07
C GLU A 990 1.70 -15.09 -26.32
N ARG A 991 1.38 -16.38 -26.44
CA ARG A 991 0.01 -16.83 -26.63
C ARG A 991 -0.87 -16.54 -25.42
N CYS A 992 -0.37 -16.77 -24.21
CA CYS A 992 -1.10 -16.45 -22.97
C CYS A 992 -1.41 -14.96 -22.84
N VAL A 993 -0.47 -14.06 -23.19
CA VAL A 993 -0.72 -12.60 -23.19
C VAL A 993 -1.75 -12.23 -24.27
N ALA A 994 -1.62 -12.77 -25.48
CA ALA A 994 -2.55 -12.48 -26.57
C ALA A 994 -3.99 -12.94 -26.25
N ASP A 995 -4.14 -14.16 -25.72
CA ASP A 995 -5.43 -14.69 -25.28
C ASP A 995 -5.96 -13.90 -24.07
N GLY A 996 -5.06 -13.43 -23.18
CA GLY A 996 -5.40 -12.57 -22.04
C GLY A 996 -5.95 -11.20 -22.46
N ILE A 997 -5.32 -10.55 -23.45
CA ILE A 997 -5.80 -9.30 -24.06
C ILE A 997 -7.13 -9.52 -24.77
N HIS A 998 -7.31 -10.65 -25.45
CA HIS A 998 -8.59 -10.98 -26.07
C HIS A 998 -9.70 -11.16 -25.04
N ALA A 999 -9.44 -11.91 -23.96
CA ALA A 999 -10.38 -12.09 -22.86
C ALA A 999 -10.74 -10.76 -22.18
N PHE A 1000 -9.77 -9.85 -22.05
CA PHE A 1000 -9.99 -8.50 -21.53
C PHE A 1000 -10.93 -7.67 -22.42
N ASN A 1001 -10.75 -7.71 -23.74
CA ASN A 1001 -11.60 -7.00 -24.69
C ASN A 1001 -13.04 -7.53 -24.75
N GLU A 1002 -13.27 -8.76 -24.27
CA GLU A 1002 -14.60 -9.36 -24.11
C GLU A 1002 -15.19 -9.14 -22.70
N ASP A 1003 -14.62 -8.23 -21.90
CA ASP A 1003 -14.98 -7.98 -20.50
C ASP A 1003 -14.91 -9.24 -19.59
N ARG A 1004 -14.17 -10.28 -20.01
CA ARG A 1004 -13.91 -11.51 -19.22
C ARG A 1004 -12.69 -11.33 -18.32
N PHE A 1005 -12.80 -10.39 -17.40
CA PHE A 1005 -11.70 -9.95 -16.52
C PHE A 1005 -11.05 -11.06 -15.70
N GLN A 1006 -11.82 -12.03 -15.21
CA GLN A 1006 -11.26 -13.17 -14.46
C GLN A 1006 -10.43 -14.12 -15.35
N ASP A 1007 -10.86 -14.33 -16.59
CA ASP A 1007 -10.13 -15.17 -17.54
C ASP A 1007 -8.85 -14.45 -18.00
N ALA A 1008 -8.94 -13.14 -18.24
CA ALA A 1008 -7.81 -12.29 -18.58
C ALA A 1008 -6.71 -12.32 -17.50
N LEU A 1009 -7.09 -12.22 -16.22
CA LEU A 1009 -6.14 -12.30 -15.11
C LEU A 1009 -5.51 -13.70 -14.98
N LYS A 1010 -6.29 -14.77 -15.12
CA LYS A 1010 -5.74 -16.14 -15.11
C LYS A 1010 -4.73 -16.36 -16.22
N LEU A 1011 -5.01 -15.84 -17.41
CA LEU A 1011 -4.09 -15.91 -18.55
C LEU A 1011 -2.82 -15.08 -18.33
N ALA A 1012 -2.93 -13.93 -17.64
CA ALA A 1012 -1.78 -13.15 -17.20
C ALA A 1012 -0.89 -13.92 -16.20
N MET A 1013 -1.48 -14.61 -15.22
CA MET A 1013 -0.73 -15.46 -14.27
C MET A 1013 -0.07 -16.67 -14.97
N ASN A 1014 -0.77 -17.30 -15.92
CA ASN A 1014 -0.19 -18.39 -16.71
C ASN A 1014 0.98 -17.91 -17.59
N CYS A 1015 0.90 -16.68 -18.12
CA CYS A 1015 2.03 -16.07 -18.81
C CYS A 1015 3.24 -15.94 -17.90
N GLU A 1016 3.06 -15.51 -16.65
CA GLU A 1016 4.16 -15.39 -15.69
C GLU A 1016 4.82 -16.74 -15.41
N ALA A 1017 4.03 -17.79 -15.19
CA ALA A 1017 4.55 -19.14 -14.97
C ALA A 1017 5.33 -19.70 -16.19
N GLU A 1018 4.84 -19.48 -17.41
CA GLU A 1018 5.56 -19.90 -18.62
C GLU A 1018 6.81 -19.04 -18.86
N MET A 1019 6.82 -17.75 -18.48
CA MET A 1019 8.00 -16.90 -18.52
C MET A 1019 9.09 -17.38 -17.54
N GLU A 1020 8.73 -17.66 -16.28
CA GLU A 1020 9.65 -18.21 -15.29
C GLU A 1020 10.27 -19.53 -15.74
N LYS A 1021 9.45 -20.40 -16.35
CA LYS A 1021 9.92 -21.67 -16.91
C LYS A 1021 10.89 -21.48 -18.07
N ALA A 1022 10.62 -20.52 -18.96
CA ALA A 1022 11.52 -20.21 -20.08
C ALA A 1022 12.85 -19.61 -19.61
N GLU A 1023 12.81 -18.71 -18.62
CA GLU A 1023 14.01 -18.15 -17.97
C GLU A 1023 14.84 -19.25 -17.27
N LEU A 1024 14.18 -20.15 -16.54
CA LEU A 1024 14.83 -21.28 -15.86
C LEU A 1024 15.49 -22.25 -16.85
N GLN A 1025 14.82 -22.55 -17.96
CA GLN A 1025 15.39 -23.40 -19.02
C GLN A 1025 16.66 -22.78 -19.60
N LYS A 1026 16.66 -21.47 -19.87
CA LYS A 1026 17.87 -20.76 -20.34
C LYS A 1026 19.00 -20.81 -19.31
N GLU A 1027 18.71 -20.58 -18.04
CA GLU A 1027 19.70 -20.57 -16.96
C GLU A 1027 20.35 -21.95 -16.78
N ILE A 1028 19.54 -23.02 -16.69
CA ILE A 1028 20.01 -24.39 -16.51
C ILE A 1028 20.85 -24.83 -17.71
N SER A 1029 20.38 -24.58 -18.94
CA SER A 1029 21.10 -24.96 -20.15
C SER A 1029 22.42 -24.20 -20.30
N THR A 1030 22.46 -22.92 -19.95
CA THR A 1030 23.69 -22.11 -20.01
C THR A 1030 24.73 -22.63 -19.00
N ARG A 1031 24.30 -22.96 -17.78
CA ARG A 1031 25.20 -23.59 -16.78
C ARG A 1031 25.69 -24.96 -17.23
N ALA A 1032 24.82 -25.78 -17.82
CA ALA A 1032 25.19 -27.11 -18.28
C ALA A 1032 26.22 -27.09 -19.42
N VAL A 1033 26.05 -26.19 -20.39
CA VAL A 1033 27.00 -25.98 -21.48
C VAL A 1033 28.34 -25.48 -20.94
N GLU A 1034 28.32 -24.51 -20.01
CA GLU A 1034 29.55 -23.98 -19.40
C GLU A 1034 30.28 -25.06 -18.57
N MET A 1035 29.56 -25.89 -17.83
CA MET A 1035 30.14 -27.04 -17.12
C MET A 1035 30.74 -28.07 -18.07
N ALA A 1036 30.06 -28.40 -19.17
CA ALA A 1036 30.56 -29.30 -20.19
C ALA A 1036 31.86 -28.75 -20.83
N ARG A 1037 31.92 -27.44 -21.08
CA ARG A 1037 33.09 -26.74 -21.58
C ARG A 1037 34.26 -26.76 -20.58
N VAL A 1038 34.01 -26.51 -19.30
CA VAL A 1038 35.05 -26.57 -18.25
C VAL A 1038 35.62 -27.99 -18.16
N LYS A 1039 34.77 -29.02 -18.13
CA LYS A 1039 35.23 -30.42 -18.08
C LYS A 1039 36.02 -30.84 -19.32
N LEU A 1040 35.66 -30.34 -20.50
CA LEU A 1040 36.42 -30.55 -21.74
C LEU A 1040 37.83 -29.93 -21.63
N LEU A 1041 37.94 -28.72 -21.06
CA LEU A 1041 39.24 -28.05 -20.85
C LEU A 1041 40.10 -28.82 -19.85
N GLU A 1042 39.52 -29.28 -18.73
CA GLU A 1042 40.22 -30.11 -17.74
C GLU A 1042 40.73 -31.43 -18.36
N ALA A 1043 39.89 -32.13 -19.13
CA ALA A 1043 40.29 -33.37 -19.82
C ALA A 1043 41.42 -33.15 -20.85
N ALA A 1044 41.44 -31.98 -21.51
CA ALA A 1044 42.50 -31.62 -22.44
C ALA A 1044 43.83 -31.29 -21.72
N GLU A 1045 43.78 -30.69 -20.53
CA GLU A 1045 44.96 -30.44 -19.68
C GLU A 1045 45.61 -31.76 -19.19
N ASP A 1046 44.80 -32.79 -18.93
CA ASP A 1046 45.25 -34.13 -18.55
C ASP A 1046 45.77 -34.97 -19.74
N GLY A 1047 45.80 -34.42 -20.95
CA GLY A 1047 46.34 -35.05 -22.16
C GLY A 1047 45.40 -36.07 -22.83
N ILE A 1048 44.12 -36.07 -22.47
CA ILE A 1048 43.09 -36.93 -23.05
C ILE A 1048 42.50 -36.23 -24.29
N SER A 1049 42.69 -36.81 -25.47
CA SER A 1049 42.11 -36.30 -26.72
C SER A 1049 40.83 -37.06 -27.06
N ALA A 1050 39.68 -36.40 -26.88
CA ALA A 1050 38.35 -36.95 -27.13
C ALA A 1050 37.58 -36.08 -28.15
N PRO A 1051 37.83 -36.24 -29.46
CA PRO A 1051 37.25 -35.39 -30.50
C PRO A 1051 35.71 -35.48 -30.60
N GLU A 1052 35.12 -36.60 -30.16
CA GLU A 1052 33.66 -36.77 -30.11
C GLU A 1052 33.01 -35.87 -29.04
N ILE A 1053 33.69 -35.64 -27.91
CA ILE A 1053 33.22 -34.78 -26.82
C ILE A 1053 33.35 -33.31 -27.21
N GLU A 1054 34.44 -32.94 -27.89
CA GLU A 1054 34.63 -31.58 -28.42
C GLU A 1054 33.54 -31.22 -29.44
N GLN A 1055 33.08 -32.20 -30.24
CA GLN A 1055 31.98 -32.01 -31.16
C GLN A 1055 30.64 -31.82 -30.42
N LEU A 1056 30.34 -32.65 -29.42
CA LEU A 1056 29.11 -32.55 -28.62
C LEU A 1056 29.01 -31.21 -27.87
N VAL A 1057 30.12 -30.71 -27.31
CA VAL A 1057 30.15 -29.39 -26.64
C VAL A 1057 29.93 -28.25 -27.65
N LYS A 1058 30.55 -28.30 -28.84
CA LYS A 1058 30.30 -27.29 -29.90
C LYS A 1058 28.87 -27.33 -30.41
N GLU A 1059 28.28 -28.51 -30.57
CA GLU A 1059 26.86 -28.66 -30.92
C GLU A 1059 25.96 -28.08 -29.82
N ALA A 1060 26.27 -28.33 -28.54
CA ALA A 1060 25.55 -27.76 -27.41
C ALA A 1060 25.65 -26.21 -27.35
N GLU A 1061 26.83 -25.64 -27.59
CA GLU A 1061 27.05 -24.19 -27.69
C GLU A 1061 26.26 -23.57 -28.86
N THR A 1062 26.26 -24.24 -30.01
CA THR A 1062 25.51 -23.79 -31.20
C THR A 1062 24.01 -23.80 -30.91
N LEU A 1063 23.49 -24.89 -30.35
CA LEU A 1063 22.08 -25.01 -29.96
C LEU A 1063 21.68 -23.99 -28.88
N LEU A 1064 22.59 -23.67 -27.95
CA LEU A 1064 22.39 -22.62 -26.95
C LEU A 1064 22.28 -21.23 -27.61
N SER A 1065 23.15 -20.94 -28.57
CA SER A 1065 23.13 -19.68 -29.34
C SER A 1065 21.91 -19.53 -30.25
N GLU A 1066 21.34 -20.66 -30.70
CA GLU A 1066 20.09 -20.72 -31.48
C GLU A 1066 18.82 -20.68 -30.59
N GLY A 1067 18.95 -20.60 -29.26
CA GLY A 1067 17.81 -20.55 -28.32
C GLY A 1067 17.12 -21.89 -28.07
N LYS A 1068 17.70 -23.02 -28.53
CA LYS A 1068 17.18 -24.38 -28.33
C LYS A 1068 17.69 -24.96 -27.00
N TYR A 1069 17.25 -24.37 -25.90
CA TYR A 1069 17.80 -24.64 -24.57
C TYR A 1069 17.69 -26.10 -24.14
N VAL A 1070 16.57 -26.78 -24.41
CA VAL A 1070 16.39 -28.19 -24.01
C VAL A 1070 17.33 -29.12 -24.77
N ASP A 1071 17.52 -28.89 -26.07
CA ASP A 1071 18.42 -29.69 -26.89
C ASP A 1071 19.89 -29.42 -26.53
N ALA A 1072 20.24 -28.16 -26.23
CA ALA A 1072 21.56 -27.77 -25.74
C ALA A 1072 21.90 -28.44 -24.39
N LEU A 1073 20.92 -28.52 -23.48
CA LEU A 1073 21.06 -29.25 -22.21
C LEU A 1073 21.27 -30.74 -22.45
N GLY A 1074 20.50 -31.36 -23.35
CA GLY A 1074 20.65 -32.76 -23.73
C GLY A 1074 22.05 -33.07 -24.25
N LYS A 1075 22.57 -32.26 -25.18
CA LYS A 1075 23.94 -32.39 -25.70
C LYS A 1075 25.02 -32.14 -24.66
N SER A 1076 24.78 -31.23 -23.72
CA SER A 1076 25.70 -31.01 -22.59
C SER A 1076 25.75 -32.21 -21.65
N ILE A 1077 24.62 -32.86 -21.37
CA ILE A 1077 24.57 -34.07 -20.54
C ILE A 1077 25.22 -35.24 -21.27
N GLU A 1078 24.91 -35.46 -22.55
CA GLU A 1078 25.55 -36.49 -23.39
C GLU A 1078 27.09 -36.33 -23.39
N SER A 1079 27.60 -35.10 -23.48
CA SER A 1079 29.04 -34.85 -23.38
C SER A 1079 29.61 -35.22 -22.00
N GLY A 1080 28.85 -34.95 -20.93
CA GLY A 1080 29.27 -35.30 -19.56
C GLY A 1080 29.29 -36.81 -19.30
N ASP A 1081 28.35 -37.55 -19.88
CA ASP A 1081 28.28 -39.01 -19.77
C ASP A 1081 29.42 -39.70 -20.55
N GLU A 1082 29.77 -39.19 -21.73
CA GLU A 1082 30.93 -39.67 -22.50
C GLU A 1082 32.27 -39.38 -21.80
N ILE A 1083 32.41 -38.24 -21.11
CA ILE A 1083 33.59 -37.94 -20.27
C ILE A 1083 33.74 -38.96 -19.13
N HIS A 1084 32.63 -39.47 -18.57
CA HIS A 1084 32.66 -40.47 -17.50
C HIS A 1084 33.01 -41.90 -17.97
N LEU A 1085 32.97 -42.17 -19.28
CA LEU A 1085 33.28 -43.48 -19.87
C LEU A 1085 34.75 -43.63 -20.28
N ILE A 1086 35.52 -42.53 -20.33
CA ILE A 1086 36.97 -42.48 -20.54
C ILE A 1086 37.70 -42.59 -19.22
#